data_AF-A0A7Y7M6Y2-F1
#
_entry.id   AF-A0A7Y7M6Y2-F1
#
_cell.length_a   1.000
_cell.length_b   1.000
_cell.length_c   1.000
_cell.angle_alpha   90.00
_cell.angle_beta   90.00
_cell.angle_gamma   90.00
#
_symmetry.space_group_name_H-M   'P 1'
#
loop_
_entity.id
_entity.type
_entity.pdbx_description
1 polymer ?
#
loop_
_entity_poly.entity_id
_entity_poly.type
_entity_poly.pdbx_seq_one_letter_code
_entity_poly.pdbx_strand_id
1 'polypeptide(L)'
;MPSGQFLTPAAATGAIFRTLDPGRPADRPDAPHVLAGQAITTALSPDRRTLAVLTSDYNTTYGTDGKPDPALSSEYVFLYDITAHVPVQRQVLRVPTAYAGMAFAPDGQSLYVGTGGGDSVLAFTRAARGWVAAGTPIALGHGAQAHGLKQSPSTAGLAVSPDGTRLFVANLFNDSLSLVDLARHRVIAERDLRPGTEIPARTGVPGGETPFWVVARDAASAYVGSLRDREIDLVAFGATPDTARVAARIPVMGNPTRMVMNHARTRLYVAADNDDSVQVIDTARNVVIGRIPVAAPPGLMPARERYRGAAPNALVLSDDETRLYVSLGGENAIAVVALADKGSTGRGRTLALLPTGWYPNDVALADGWLYAINGKSDPGPNPGNCATAAKRIQPAPSFLAACRRNQGVLALEAAGLLAEPIPSDHDQDELTRQVAANDGFTARPPASDQRMMAALRARIRHVIYIVKENRTYDQILGDLSPGNGDAAITEFGAPITPNFHAMAGNFVTLDNFLTSGEVSGNGWQWSTAARESDFNEKTIPLAYAGRPTHMVYDPEGQNRGVDVGIAAPAERRAAEPALPADPDLLPGTHDEDAVDGPGDDDTPEDIQHGYLWDAALRKGLGVRNYGFYLDLSRYGQADRNAAPIPEDPDPHAHHLRVAFPSNPRLAPLTDPYFRGFDNAFPDTLRVREWRREFDAYVANGRLPALSLVRLMHDHMGSFATAIDGVDTPELQQADNDYAVGLLVQAVARSRYRDSTLIFVLEDDAQDGPDHVDGHRSTAYVVGPYVRHHAVISTRYTTVNMLRTIEDILGIDHLNVNDAYQRPMTDLFDLRQKDWRFTAIPSAYLYATHLPLPPRRQAALTPRSTHDATWWALATAGYDWSQEDRIPAVAFNQLVWQGLYGNRAYPSRRGMRAD
;
A
#
# COMPACT_ATOMS: atom_id res chain seq x y z
N MET A 1 13.40 -6.41 6.87
CA MET A 1 12.21 -6.03 6.07
C MET A 1 12.45 -4.69 5.37
N PRO A 2 11.73 -4.39 4.28
CA PRO A 2 11.85 -3.10 3.56
C PRO A 2 11.32 -1.89 4.38
N SER A 3 10.68 -2.12 5.53
CA SER A 3 10.42 -1.09 6.56
C SER A 3 11.63 -0.74 7.45
N GLY A 4 12.70 -1.55 7.42
CA GLY A 4 13.84 -1.43 8.34
C GLY A 4 13.69 -2.22 9.65
N GLN A 5 12.54 -2.84 9.89
CA GLN A 5 12.26 -3.69 11.05
C GLN A 5 12.72 -5.15 10.84
N PHE A 6 12.73 -5.94 11.92
CA PHE A 6 13.04 -7.38 11.97
C PHE A 6 11.86 -8.19 12.52
N LEU A 7 11.89 -9.53 12.37
CA LEU A 7 10.84 -10.43 12.84
C LEU A 7 11.40 -11.57 13.68
N THR A 8 10.68 -11.93 14.74
CA THR A 8 10.97 -13.12 15.55
C THR A 8 9.69 -13.85 15.97
N PRO A 9 8.87 -14.33 15.02
CA PRO A 9 7.55 -14.91 15.31
C PRO A 9 7.58 -16.11 16.28
N ALA A 10 8.70 -16.83 16.34
CA ALA A 10 8.85 -18.00 17.20
C ALA A 10 9.66 -17.73 18.47
N ALA A 11 9.73 -16.47 18.94
CA ALA A 11 10.51 -16.09 20.11
C ALA A 11 9.94 -16.66 21.42
N ALA A 12 8.62 -16.83 21.54
CA ALA A 12 8.01 -17.37 22.75
C ALA A 12 8.30 -18.86 22.93
N THR A 13 8.47 -19.29 24.19
CA THR A 13 8.73 -20.69 24.51
C THR A 13 7.53 -21.55 24.11
N GLY A 14 7.76 -22.53 23.21
CA GLY A 14 6.71 -23.40 22.70
C GLY A 14 5.95 -22.84 21.49
N ALA A 15 6.33 -21.68 20.98
CA ALA A 15 5.77 -21.12 19.75
C ALA A 15 6.08 -21.99 18.53
N ILE A 16 5.10 -22.08 17.63
CA ILE A 16 5.19 -22.76 16.35
C ILE A 16 4.70 -21.80 15.29
N PHE A 17 5.59 -21.43 14.37
CA PHE A 17 5.24 -20.62 13.20
C PHE A 17 5.31 -21.47 11.94
N ARG A 18 4.26 -21.44 11.11
CA ARG A 18 4.19 -22.17 9.84
C ARG A 18 3.58 -21.32 8.76
N THR A 19 4.19 -21.35 7.58
CA THR A 19 3.60 -20.77 6.38
C THR A 19 2.34 -21.52 5.96
N LEU A 20 1.36 -20.80 5.42
CA LEU A 20 0.11 -21.38 4.91
C LEU A 20 0.34 -22.05 3.55
N ASP A 21 0.26 -23.38 3.54
CA ASP A 21 0.47 -24.20 2.36
C ASP A 21 -0.84 -24.87 1.92
N PRO A 22 -1.49 -24.39 0.84
CA PRO A 22 -2.72 -24.99 0.34
C PRO A 22 -2.49 -26.40 -0.26
N GLY A 23 -1.22 -26.79 -0.45
CA GLY A 23 -0.83 -27.98 -1.19
C GLY A 23 -1.06 -27.81 -2.69
N ARG A 24 -0.70 -28.85 -3.46
CA ARG A 24 -1.03 -28.87 -4.89
C ARG A 24 -2.49 -29.28 -5.07
N PRO A 25 -3.26 -28.62 -5.96
CA PRO A 25 -4.61 -29.03 -6.28
C PRO A 25 -4.62 -30.49 -6.77
N ALA A 26 -5.45 -31.34 -6.15
CA ALA A 26 -5.51 -32.76 -6.47
C ALA A 26 -5.96 -33.02 -7.93
N ASP A 27 -6.75 -32.10 -8.49
CA ASP A 27 -7.22 -32.09 -9.88
C ASP A 27 -6.18 -31.54 -10.87
N ARG A 28 -5.11 -30.90 -10.38
CA ARG A 28 -4.02 -30.31 -11.18
C ARG A 28 -2.65 -30.62 -10.55
N PRO A 29 -2.19 -31.88 -10.55
CA PRO A 29 -0.90 -32.26 -9.96
C PRO A 29 0.30 -31.61 -10.67
N ASP A 30 0.11 -31.11 -11.89
CA ASP A 30 1.09 -30.36 -12.66
C ASP A 30 1.23 -28.89 -12.21
N ALA A 31 0.26 -28.36 -11.45
CA ALA A 31 0.26 -26.97 -11.00
C ALA A 31 1.51 -26.64 -10.17
N PRO A 32 2.06 -25.41 -10.27
CA PRO A 32 3.16 -24.97 -9.41
C PRO A 32 2.76 -25.08 -7.93
N HIS A 33 3.75 -25.33 -7.08
CA HIS A 33 3.53 -25.21 -5.64
C HIS A 33 3.61 -23.73 -5.27
N VAL A 34 2.49 -23.19 -4.79
CA VAL A 34 2.34 -21.78 -4.41
C VAL A 34 1.92 -21.75 -2.95
N LEU A 35 2.60 -20.93 -2.17
CA LEU A 35 2.24 -20.63 -0.78
C LEU A 35 1.18 -19.53 -0.83
N ALA A 36 0.20 -19.59 0.07
CA ALA A 36 -0.81 -18.55 0.12
C ALA A 36 -0.27 -17.34 0.87
N GLY A 37 -0.39 -16.14 0.31
CA GLY A 37 -0.17 -14.88 1.03
C GLY A 37 -1.44 -14.37 1.72
N GLN A 38 -1.33 -13.18 2.31
CA GLN A 38 -2.39 -12.36 2.88
C GLN A 38 -3.49 -13.12 3.66
N ALA A 39 -3.11 -13.81 4.74
CA ALA A 39 -4.09 -14.30 5.70
C ALA A 39 -4.73 -13.11 6.41
N ILE A 40 -6.05 -12.97 6.31
CA ILE A 40 -6.77 -11.73 6.65
C ILE A 40 -7.69 -11.86 7.86
N THR A 41 -8.27 -13.05 8.09
CA THR A 41 -9.18 -13.27 9.23
C THR A 41 -9.18 -14.72 9.70
N THR A 42 -9.50 -14.88 10.97
CA THR A 42 -9.74 -16.16 11.64
C THR A 42 -11.17 -16.27 12.15
N ALA A 43 -11.66 -17.51 12.23
CA ALA A 43 -12.89 -17.84 12.92
C ALA A 43 -12.72 -19.15 13.71
N LEU A 44 -13.18 -19.18 14.95
CA LEU A 44 -13.24 -20.40 15.76
C LEU A 44 -14.62 -21.04 15.64
N SER A 45 -14.65 -22.37 15.52
CA SER A 45 -15.90 -23.11 15.65
C SER A 45 -16.51 -22.91 17.04
N PRO A 46 -17.83 -23.04 17.21
CA PRO A 46 -18.49 -22.87 18.52
C PRO A 46 -17.95 -23.77 19.63
N ASP A 47 -17.45 -24.97 19.28
CA ASP A 47 -16.80 -25.91 20.21
C ASP A 47 -15.31 -25.61 20.46
N ARG A 48 -14.77 -24.57 19.80
CA ARG A 48 -13.38 -24.08 19.88
C ARG A 48 -12.31 -25.12 19.51
N ARG A 49 -12.69 -26.15 18.74
CA ARG A 49 -11.77 -27.20 18.28
C ARG A 49 -11.27 -27.03 16.86
N THR A 50 -11.95 -26.20 16.07
CA THR A 50 -11.57 -25.91 14.69
C THR A 50 -11.24 -24.43 14.56
N LEU A 51 -10.05 -24.13 14.05
CA LEU A 51 -9.66 -22.79 13.62
C LEU A 51 -9.75 -22.72 12.09
N ALA A 52 -10.55 -21.79 11.59
CA ALA A 52 -10.58 -21.43 10.18
C ALA A 52 -9.70 -20.19 9.95
N VAL A 53 -8.90 -20.18 8.89
CA VAL A 53 -8.08 -19.05 8.44
C VAL A 53 -8.41 -18.75 6.99
N LEU A 54 -8.81 -17.52 6.69
CA LEU A 54 -9.12 -17.03 5.34
C LEU A 54 -7.94 -16.25 4.76
N THR A 55 -7.65 -16.45 3.48
CA THR A 55 -6.71 -15.62 2.71
C THR A 55 -7.44 -14.70 1.74
N SER A 56 -6.84 -13.55 1.43
CA SER A 56 -7.33 -12.57 0.48
C SER A 56 -6.17 -11.88 -0.23
N ASP A 57 -5.40 -12.65 -1.00
CA ASP A 57 -4.13 -12.21 -1.55
C ASP A 57 -4.13 -12.01 -3.07
N TYR A 58 -2.99 -11.60 -3.61
CA TYR A 58 -2.64 -11.69 -5.02
C TYR A 58 -2.95 -13.09 -5.58
N ASN A 59 -2.39 -14.16 -5.00
CA ASN A 59 -2.67 -15.60 -5.25
C ASN A 59 -3.02 -16.00 -6.72
N THR A 60 -2.57 -15.23 -7.71
CA THR A 60 -2.95 -15.37 -9.12
C THR A 60 -1.88 -16.17 -9.82
N THR A 61 -2.30 -17.27 -10.45
CA THR A 61 -1.44 -18.09 -11.30
C THR A 61 -1.82 -17.85 -12.75
N TYR A 62 -0.84 -17.57 -13.59
CA TYR A 62 -1.06 -17.32 -15.02
C TYR A 62 -0.91 -18.61 -15.83
N GLY A 63 -1.79 -18.79 -16.82
CA GLY A 63 -1.69 -19.84 -17.83
C GLY A 63 -0.61 -19.55 -18.87
N THR A 64 -0.38 -20.51 -19.77
CA THR A 64 0.59 -20.37 -20.87
C THR A 64 0.25 -19.25 -21.87
N ASP A 65 -0.98 -18.74 -21.82
CA ASP A 65 -1.48 -17.64 -22.65
C ASP A 65 -1.34 -16.25 -22.01
N GLY A 66 -0.81 -16.15 -20.79
CA GLY A 66 -0.65 -14.88 -20.07
C GLY A 66 -1.87 -14.36 -19.37
N LYS A 67 -2.93 -15.15 -19.30
CA LYS A 67 -4.12 -14.80 -18.54
C LYS A 67 -4.12 -15.50 -17.20
N PRO A 68 -4.71 -14.91 -16.15
CA PRO A 68 -5.01 -15.65 -14.92
C PRO A 68 -5.73 -16.97 -15.27
N ASP A 69 -5.20 -18.10 -14.81
CA ASP A 69 -5.87 -19.40 -14.86
C ASP A 69 -6.87 -19.45 -13.70
N PRO A 70 -8.19 -19.33 -13.92
CA PRO A 70 -9.16 -19.31 -12.84
C PRO A 70 -9.21 -20.64 -12.08
N ALA A 71 -8.75 -21.74 -12.69
CA ALA A 71 -8.68 -23.04 -12.05
C ALA A 71 -7.46 -23.18 -11.12
N LEU A 72 -6.53 -22.22 -11.11
CA LEU A 72 -5.36 -22.18 -10.22
C LEU A 72 -5.29 -20.90 -9.38
N SER A 73 -6.01 -19.85 -9.78
CA SER A 73 -6.11 -18.57 -9.05
C SER A 73 -7.30 -18.65 -8.10
N SER A 74 -7.03 -18.80 -6.81
CA SER A 74 -8.07 -18.99 -5.79
C SER A 74 -7.58 -18.41 -4.47
N GLU A 75 -8.53 -17.97 -3.65
CA GLU A 75 -8.32 -17.81 -2.23
C GLU A 75 -8.62 -19.11 -1.47
N TYR A 76 -8.24 -19.15 -0.20
CA TYR A 76 -8.28 -20.36 0.59
C TYR A 76 -8.91 -20.12 1.96
N VAL A 77 -9.68 -21.11 2.42
CA VAL A 77 -10.00 -21.29 3.83
C VAL A 77 -9.26 -22.51 4.33
N PHE A 78 -8.28 -22.30 5.20
CA PHE A 78 -7.57 -23.36 5.89
C PHE A 78 -8.33 -23.75 7.15
N LEU A 79 -8.54 -25.05 7.36
CA LEU A 79 -9.23 -25.59 8.52
C LEU A 79 -8.24 -26.43 9.34
N TYR A 80 -7.98 -25.98 10.56
CA TYR A 80 -7.08 -26.61 11.51
C TYR A 80 -7.86 -27.24 12.65
N ASP A 81 -7.51 -28.46 13.01
CA ASP A 81 -7.85 -29.03 14.32
C ASP A 81 -6.85 -28.52 15.35
N ILE A 82 -7.36 -27.88 16.39
CA ILE A 82 -6.58 -27.28 17.48
C ILE A 82 -6.85 -27.95 18.83
N THR A 83 -7.49 -29.13 18.85
CA THR A 83 -7.82 -29.85 20.09
C THR A 83 -6.57 -30.23 20.91
N ALA A 84 -5.44 -30.48 20.24
CA ALA A 84 -4.15 -30.75 20.87
C ALA A 84 -3.26 -29.50 20.97
N HIS A 85 -3.85 -28.33 20.76
CA HIS A 85 -3.26 -27.00 20.72
C HIS A 85 -2.27 -26.73 19.57
N VAL A 86 -1.46 -27.71 19.18
CA VAL A 86 -0.66 -27.61 17.96
C VAL A 86 -1.60 -27.74 16.75
N PRO A 87 -1.71 -26.72 15.87
CA PRO A 87 -2.61 -26.78 14.74
C PRO A 87 -2.27 -27.92 13.79
N VAL A 88 -3.27 -28.75 13.47
CA VAL A 88 -3.18 -29.80 12.45
C VAL A 88 -4.09 -29.41 11.29
N GLN A 89 -3.51 -29.06 10.14
CA GLN A 89 -4.27 -28.77 8.91
C GLN A 89 -5.07 -30.01 8.51
N ARG A 90 -6.40 -29.89 8.54
CA ARG A 90 -7.33 -30.97 8.17
C ARG A 90 -7.82 -30.83 6.75
N GLN A 91 -8.03 -29.60 6.30
CA GLN A 91 -8.63 -29.31 5.01
C GLN A 91 -8.28 -27.90 4.54
N VAL A 92 -8.24 -27.72 3.22
CA VAL A 92 -8.19 -26.41 2.58
C VAL A 92 -9.38 -26.33 1.62
N LEU A 93 -10.24 -25.35 1.80
CA LEU A 93 -11.34 -25.04 0.89
C LEU A 93 -10.85 -23.98 -0.08
N ARG A 94 -11.09 -24.18 -1.37
CA ARG A 94 -10.79 -23.19 -2.40
C ARG A 94 -12.01 -22.30 -2.60
N VAL A 95 -11.80 -20.99 -2.59
CA VAL A 95 -12.83 -20.00 -2.89
C VAL A 95 -12.39 -19.11 -4.05
N PRO A 96 -13.28 -18.69 -4.96
CA PRO A 96 -12.87 -17.92 -6.15
C PRO A 96 -12.21 -16.58 -5.79
N THR A 97 -12.81 -15.88 -4.83
CA THR A 97 -12.34 -14.61 -4.26
C THR A 97 -12.78 -14.53 -2.81
N ALA A 98 -12.09 -13.73 -2.01
CA ALA A 98 -12.42 -13.44 -0.62
C ALA A 98 -11.93 -12.04 -0.26
N TYR A 99 -12.45 -11.50 0.83
CA TYR A 99 -11.90 -10.31 1.49
C TYR A 99 -11.84 -10.58 3.01
N ALA A 100 -12.55 -9.84 3.86
CA ALA A 100 -12.43 -9.99 5.32
C ALA A 100 -13.47 -10.93 5.98
N GLY A 101 -14.57 -11.29 5.30
CA GLY A 101 -15.73 -11.91 5.94
C GLY A 101 -15.68 -13.43 6.09
N MET A 102 -15.65 -13.94 7.33
CA MET A 102 -15.82 -15.37 7.63
C MET A 102 -16.51 -15.59 8.99
N ALA A 103 -17.51 -16.47 9.05
CA ALA A 103 -18.22 -16.78 10.30
C ALA A 103 -18.81 -18.20 10.33
N PHE A 104 -18.63 -18.90 11.45
CA PHE A 104 -19.37 -20.13 11.73
C PHE A 104 -20.80 -19.83 12.19
N ALA A 105 -21.74 -20.68 11.82
CA ALA A 105 -23.05 -20.72 12.46
C ALA A 105 -22.94 -21.23 13.91
N PRO A 106 -23.81 -20.79 14.83
CA PRO A 106 -23.82 -21.23 16.23
C PRO A 106 -23.96 -22.75 16.43
N ASP A 107 -24.54 -23.47 15.45
CA ASP A 107 -24.70 -24.93 15.48
C ASP A 107 -23.39 -25.70 15.17
N GLY A 108 -22.35 -25.00 14.70
CA GLY A 108 -21.08 -25.58 14.27
C GLY A 108 -21.17 -26.47 13.03
N GLN A 109 -22.27 -26.42 12.29
CA GLN A 109 -22.51 -27.21 11.08
C GLN A 109 -22.37 -26.39 9.78
N SER A 110 -22.41 -25.07 9.88
CA SER A 110 -22.28 -24.17 8.72
C SER A 110 -21.14 -23.16 8.90
N LEU A 111 -20.48 -22.80 7.79
CA LEU A 111 -19.43 -21.79 7.70
C LEU A 111 -19.74 -20.89 6.50
N TYR A 112 -19.75 -19.58 6.71
CA TYR A 112 -20.02 -18.58 5.68
C TYR A 112 -18.77 -17.76 5.37
N VAL A 113 -18.55 -17.47 4.09
CA VAL A 113 -17.38 -16.74 3.59
C VAL A 113 -17.82 -15.69 2.57
N GLY A 114 -17.40 -14.45 2.74
CA GLY A 114 -17.71 -13.35 1.81
C GLY A 114 -16.84 -13.43 0.57
N THR A 115 -17.41 -13.17 -0.61
CA THR A 115 -16.66 -13.11 -1.87
C THR A 115 -16.13 -11.69 -2.09
N GLY A 116 -14.82 -11.48 -1.99
CA GLY A 116 -14.19 -10.20 -2.30
C GLY A 116 -14.47 -9.82 -3.76
N GLY A 117 -15.14 -8.69 -4.00
CA GLY A 117 -15.59 -8.25 -5.32
C GLY A 117 -16.57 -9.17 -6.07
N GLY A 118 -17.13 -10.22 -5.42
CA GLY A 118 -18.03 -11.20 -6.04
C GLY A 118 -19.51 -11.04 -5.68
N ASP A 119 -19.86 -9.96 -4.97
CA ASP A 119 -21.22 -9.57 -4.57
C ASP A 119 -22.08 -10.72 -3.98
N SER A 120 -21.45 -11.60 -3.18
CA SER A 120 -22.10 -12.80 -2.67
C SER A 120 -21.48 -13.33 -1.39
N VAL A 121 -22.16 -14.31 -0.78
CA VAL A 121 -21.67 -15.12 0.34
C VAL A 121 -21.68 -16.59 -0.05
N LEU A 122 -20.54 -17.26 0.16
CA LEU A 122 -20.40 -18.70 0.06
C LEU A 122 -20.85 -19.36 1.37
N ALA A 123 -21.56 -20.48 1.28
CA ALA A 123 -21.92 -21.31 2.41
C ALA A 123 -21.23 -22.68 2.29
N PHE A 124 -20.71 -23.18 3.40
CA PHE A 124 -20.15 -24.51 3.54
C PHE A 124 -20.87 -25.24 4.67
N THR A 125 -21.04 -26.55 4.51
CA THR A 125 -21.64 -27.41 5.53
C THR A 125 -20.72 -28.57 5.88
N ARG A 126 -20.79 -29.02 7.13
CA ARG A 126 -20.00 -30.14 7.63
C ARG A 126 -20.57 -31.47 7.12
N ALA A 127 -19.78 -32.23 6.38
CA ALA A 127 -20.08 -33.58 5.92
C ALA A 127 -19.16 -34.63 6.58
N ALA A 128 -19.41 -35.91 6.30
CA ALA A 128 -18.67 -37.02 6.91
C ALA A 128 -17.16 -37.01 6.64
N ARG A 129 -16.72 -36.38 5.53
CA ARG A 129 -15.32 -36.32 5.10
C ARG A 129 -14.71 -34.90 5.17
N GLY A 130 -15.33 -33.99 5.92
CA GLY A 130 -14.92 -32.58 6.01
C GLY A 130 -16.01 -31.63 5.54
N TRP A 131 -15.63 -30.38 5.31
CA TRP A 131 -16.53 -29.31 4.88
C TRP A 131 -16.71 -29.34 3.36
N VAL A 132 -17.92 -29.07 2.89
CA VAL A 132 -18.27 -29.02 1.46
C VAL A 132 -19.15 -27.81 1.18
N ALA A 133 -19.09 -27.29 -0.06
CA ALA A 133 -19.97 -26.20 -0.48
C ALA A 133 -21.45 -26.60 -0.30
N ALA A 134 -22.24 -25.67 0.23
CA ALA A 134 -23.66 -25.86 0.52
C ALA A 134 -24.50 -25.01 -0.46
N GLY A 135 -24.96 -25.65 -1.54
CA GLY A 135 -25.81 -24.98 -2.54
C GLY A 135 -25.08 -23.93 -3.37
N THR A 136 -25.84 -23.01 -3.96
CA THR A 136 -25.33 -21.88 -4.76
C THR A 136 -24.98 -20.71 -3.84
N PRO A 137 -23.98 -19.86 -4.18
CA PRO A 137 -23.70 -18.64 -3.42
C PRO A 137 -24.96 -17.78 -3.19
N ILE A 138 -25.07 -17.17 -2.01
CA ILE A 138 -26.13 -16.21 -1.68
C ILE A 138 -25.79 -14.90 -2.37
N ALA A 139 -26.53 -14.53 -3.41
CA ALA A 139 -26.34 -13.27 -4.12
C ALA A 139 -26.83 -12.08 -3.27
N LEU A 140 -26.07 -10.98 -3.27
CA LEU A 140 -26.44 -9.75 -2.57
C LEU A 140 -27.26 -8.82 -3.49
N GLY A 141 -26.89 -8.72 -4.77
CA GLY A 141 -27.77 -8.18 -5.81
C GLY A 141 -27.54 -6.71 -6.17
N HIS A 142 -26.33 -6.18 -5.94
CA HIS A 142 -25.95 -4.81 -6.24
C HIS A 142 -25.51 -4.62 -7.70
N GLY A 143 -25.22 -5.70 -8.42
CA GLY A 143 -24.77 -5.66 -9.82
C GLY A 143 -23.26 -5.51 -9.95
N ALA A 144 -22.78 -5.04 -11.12
CA ALA A 144 -21.35 -5.02 -11.43
C ALA A 144 -20.62 -3.75 -10.95
N GLN A 145 -21.36 -2.67 -10.68
CA GLN A 145 -20.83 -1.35 -10.37
C GLN A 145 -21.54 -0.77 -9.15
N ALA A 146 -20.76 -0.44 -8.11
CA ALA A 146 -21.26 0.19 -6.90
C ALA A 146 -21.43 1.70 -7.13
N HIS A 147 -22.63 2.22 -6.82
CA HIS A 147 -23.01 3.63 -7.03
C HIS A 147 -22.75 4.20 -8.45
N GLY A 148 -22.68 3.34 -9.47
CA GLY A 148 -22.37 3.74 -10.85
C GLY A 148 -20.89 4.09 -11.10
N LEU A 149 -20.00 3.79 -10.16
CA LEU A 149 -18.56 3.92 -10.33
C LEU A 149 -17.97 2.68 -11.00
N LYS A 150 -16.74 2.79 -11.53
CA LYS A 150 -15.96 1.66 -12.05
C LYS A 150 -15.37 0.81 -10.91
N GLN A 151 -16.20 0.47 -9.92
CA GLN A 151 -15.85 -0.25 -8.71
C GLN A 151 -16.87 -1.37 -8.47
N SER A 152 -16.43 -2.62 -8.30
CA SER A 152 -17.34 -3.73 -8.00
C SER A 152 -17.79 -3.73 -6.53
N PRO A 153 -19.07 -4.02 -6.24
CA PRO A 153 -19.52 -4.31 -4.88
C PRO A 153 -18.69 -5.43 -4.25
N SER A 154 -18.29 -5.27 -2.99
CA SER A 154 -17.40 -6.19 -2.30
C SER A 154 -17.92 -6.57 -0.93
N THR A 155 -17.97 -7.87 -0.67
CA THR A 155 -18.39 -8.42 0.61
C THR A 155 -17.25 -8.34 1.61
N ALA A 156 -17.37 -7.47 2.62
CA ALA A 156 -16.39 -7.37 3.71
C ALA A 156 -16.82 -8.24 4.90
N GLY A 157 -17.01 -7.65 6.08
CA GLY A 157 -17.34 -8.37 7.31
C GLY A 157 -18.70 -9.08 7.28
N LEU A 158 -18.75 -10.23 7.96
CA LEU A 158 -19.94 -11.07 8.09
C LEU A 158 -20.23 -11.36 9.57
N ALA A 159 -21.51 -11.36 9.97
CA ALA A 159 -21.91 -11.79 11.30
C ALA A 159 -23.20 -12.63 11.27
N VAL A 160 -23.13 -13.85 11.78
CA VAL A 160 -24.32 -14.68 12.02
C VAL A 160 -25.00 -14.23 13.31
N SER A 161 -26.33 -14.11 13.30
CA SER A 161 -27.09 -13.76 14.49
C SER A 161 -26.95 -14.83 15.58
N PRO A 162 -27.05 -14.46 16.88
CA PRO A 162 -26.89 -15.43 17.96
C PRO A 162 -27.85 -16.63 17.93
N ASP A 163 -29.03 -16.45 17.33
CA ASP A 163 -30.02 -17.52 17.14
C ASP A 163 -29.77 -18.39 15.90
N GLY A 164 -28.76 -18.07 15.09
CA GLY A 164 -28.39 -18.79 13.88
C GLY A 164 -29.36 -18.61 12.70
N THR A 165 -30.32 -17.69 12.78
CA THR A 165 -31.37 -17.55 11.75
C THR A 165 -31.09 -16.49 10.70
N ARG A 166 -30.16 -15.57 10.96
CA ARG A 166 -29.82 -14.44 10.10
C ARG A 166 -28.33 -14.30 9.92
N LEU A 167 -27.96 -13.66 8.81
CA LEU A 167 -26.60 -13.24 8.52
C LEU A 167 -26.62 -11.77 8.11
N PHE A 168 -25.76 -10.97 8.72
CA PHE A 168 -25.51 -9.58 8.37
C PHE A 168 -24.25 -9.48 7.51
N VAL A 169 -24.30 -8.66 6.47
CA VAL A 169 -23.26 -8.55 5.46
C VAL A 169 -22.92 -7.09 5.20
N ALA A 170 -21.67 -6.68 5.47
CA ALA A 170 -21.17 -5.35 5.12
C ALA A 170 -20.75 -5.32 3.65
N ASN A 171 -21.27 -4.33 2.92
CA ASN A 171 -21.05 -4.16 1.49
C ASN A 171 -20.12 -2.97 1.26
N LEU A 172 -18.81 -3.23 1.32
CA LEU A 172 -17.74 -2.24 1.43
C LEU A 172 -17.89 -1.05 0.48
N PHE A 173 -18.09 -1.31 -0.81
CA PHE A 173 -18.14 -0.24 -1.81
C PHE A 173 -19.56 0.19 -2.20
N ASN A 174 -20.58 -0.51 -1.71
CA ASN A 174 -22.00 -0.15 -1.91
C ASN A 174 -22.57 0.61 -0.70
N ASP A 175 -21.73 0.94 0.29
CA ASP A 175 -22.07 1.73 1.48
C ASP A 175 -23.34 1.25 2.18
N SER A 176 -23.54 -0.08 2.22
CA SER A 176 -24.78 -0.68 2.72
C SER A 176 -24.53 -1.90 3.63
N LEU A 177 -25.56 -2.26 4.40
CA LEU A 177 -25.62 -3.48 5.19
C LEU A 177 -26.81 -4.34 4.74
N SER A 178 -26.56 -5.55 4.24
CA SER A 178 -27.61 -6.51 3.89
C SER A 178 -27.94 -7.46 5.05
N LEU A 179 -29.22 -7.82 5.16
CA LEU A 179 -29.74 -8.85 6.07
C LEU A 179 -30.19 -10.07 5.26
N VAL A 180 -29.60 -11.22 5.53
CA VAL A 180 -29.87 -12.50 4.88
C VAL A 180 -30.66 -13.40 5.83
N ASP A 181 -31.68 -14.07 5.28
CA ASP A 181 -32.36 -15.18 5.93
C ASP A 181 -31.66 -16.49 5.57
N LEU A 182 -31.07 -17.14 6.56
CA LEU A 182 -30.26 -18.34 6.34
C LEU A 182 -31.10 -19.57 5.99
N ALA A 183 -32.36 -19.64 6.45
CA ALA A 183 -33.26 -20.73 6.11
C ALA A 183 -33.78 -20.61 4.67
N ARG A 184 -34.01 -19.38 4.20
CA ARG A 184 -34.46 -19.07 2.84
C ARG A 184 -33.31 -18.88 1.85
N HIS A 185 -32.08 -18.81 2.35
CA HIS A 185 -30.86 -18.65 1.55
C HIS A 185 -30.89 -17.42 0.63
N ARG A 186 -31.37 -16.29 1.13
CA ARG A 186 -31.51 -15.05 0.35
C ARG A 186 -31.48 -13.79 1.21
N VAL A 187 -31.07 -12.67 0.61
CA VAL A 187 -31.27 -11.34 1.17
C VAL A 187 -32.76 -11.07 1.37
N ILE A 188 -33.12 -10.54 2.53
CA ILE A 188 -34.47 -10.15 2.89
C ILE A 188 -34.62 -8.65 3.15
N ALA A 189 -33.54 -7.93 3.43
CA ALA A 189 -33.54 -6.48 3.60
C ALA A 189 -32.14 -5.92 3.39
N GLU A 190 -32.05 -4.62 3.13
CA GLU A 190 -30.79 -3.89 3.03
C GLU A 190 -30.96 -2.45 3.50
N ARG A 191 -29.89 -1.87 4.04
CA ARG A 191 -29.84 -0.46 4.43
C ARG A 191 -28.61 0.22 3.85
N ASP A 192 -28.83 1.19 2.96
CA ASP A 192 -27.83 2.19 2.58
C ASP A 192 -27.51 3.05 3.82
N LEU A 193 -26.22 3.12 4.15
CA LEU A 193 -25.71 3.75 5.37
C LEU A 193 -25.42 5.23 5.18
N ARG A 194 -25.54 5.80 3.99
CA ARG A 194 -25.21 7.21 3.74
C ARG A 194 -26.33 8.11 4.28
N PRO A 195 -26.02 9.17 5.06
CA PRO A 195 -27.02 9.96 5.77
C PRO A 195 -28.20 10.49 4.93
N GLY A 196 -27.94 10.94 3.71
CA GLY A 196 -28.97 11.51 2.82
C GLY A 196 -30.00 10.48 2.33
N THR A 197 -29.65 9.19 2.28
CA THR A 197 -30.56 8.12 1.85
C THR A 197 -31.56 7.74 2.94
N GLU A 198 -31.29 8.12 4.19
CA GLU A 198 -32.21 7.95 5.32
C GLU A 198 -33.01 9.22 5.59
N ILE A 199 -32.31 10.36 5.62
CA ILE A 199 -32.85 11.64 6.04
C ILE A 199 -32.55 12.65 4.93
N PRO A 200 -33.53 13.04 4.10
CA PRO A 200 -33.32 13.96 2.97
C PRO A 200 -32.69 15.32 3.36
N ALA A 201 -32.85 15.75 4.61
CA ALA A 201 -32.22 16.97 5.13
C ALA A 201 -30.70 16.83 5.37
N ARG A 202 -30.17 15.61 5.29
CA ARG A 202 -28.74 15.26 5.45
C ARG A 202 -28.09 14.85 4.12
N THR A 203 -28.69 15.18 2.98
CA THR A 203 -28.07 14.98 1.67
C THR A 203 -26.71 15.68 1.58
N GLY A 204 -25.68 14.96 1.14
CA GLY A 204 -24.30 15.44 1.04
C GLY A 204 -23.58 15.59 2.38
N VAL A 205 -24.10 14.96 3.45
CA VAL A 205 -23.43 14.90 4.76
C VAL A 205 -22.62 13.60 4.84
N PRO A 206 -21.31 13.64 5.14
CA PRO A 206 -20.47 12.45 5.33
C PRO A 206 -21.01 11.48 6.39
N GLY A 207 -20.86 10.18 6.14
CA GLY A 207 -21.20 9.12 7.07
C GLY A 207 -21.55 7.79 6.39
N GLY A 208 -21.30 6.69 7.08
CA GLY A 208 -21.69 5.35 6.64
C GLY A 208 -20.89 4.77 5.49
N GLU A 209 -19.87 5.46 4.96
CA GLU A 209 -19.11 5.02 3.81
C GLU A 209 -17.99 4.03 4.18
N THR A 210 -17.73 3.10 3.26
CA THR A 210 -16.71 2.04 3.38
C THR A 210 -16.98 1.12 4.61
N PRO A 211 -18.17 0.48 4.71
CA PRO A 211 -18.49 -0.45 5.80
C PRO A 211 -17.60 -1.69 5.76
N PHE A 212 -16.86 -1.94 6.83
CA PHE A 212 -15.79 -2.96 6.83
C PHE A 212 -16.10 -4.17 7.70
N TRP A 213 -16.42 -3.99 8.97
CA TRP A 213 -16.64 -5.09 9.92
C TRP A 213 -18.03 -5.03 10.53
N VAL A 214 -18.61 -6.19 10.84
CA VAL A 214 -19.96 -6.31 11.39
C VAL A 214 -19.96 -7.16 12.64
N VAL A 215 -20.74 -6.74 13.64
CA VAL A 215 -21.06 -7.54 14.83
C VAL A 215 -22.57 -7.54 15.03
N ALA A 216 -23.19 -8.71 14.85
CA ALA A 216 -24.61 -8.89 15.13
C ALA A 216 -24.89 -8.61 16.60
N ARG A 217 -25.83 -7.71 16.91
CA ARG A 217 -26.32 -7.40 18.27
C ARG A 217 -27.45 -8.35 18.66
N ASP A 218 -28.30 -8.71 17.72
CA ASP A 218 -29.34 -9.72 17.83
C ASP A 218 -29.74 -10.21 16.42
N ALA A 219 -30.93 -10.82 16.26
CA ALA A 219 -31.41 -11.29 14.96
C ALA A 219 -31.93 -10.17 14.04
N ALA A 220 -32.08 -8.94 14.55
CA ALA A 220 -32.67 -7.82 13.81
C ALA A 220 -31.77 -6.58 13.80
N SER A 221 -30.63 -6.58 14.49
CA SER A 221 -29.73 -5.43 14.54
C SER A 221 -28.26 -5.83 14.62
N ALA A 222 -27.40 -4.97 14.09
CA ALA A 222 -25.95 -5.15 14.08
C ALA A 222 -25.22 -3.80 14.16
N TYR A 223 -24.04 -3.82 14.74
CA TYR A 223 -23.06 -2.74 14.63
C TYR A 223 -22.20 -2.97 13.40
N VAL A 224 -22.00 -1.93 12.59
CA VAL A 224 -21.12 -1.94 11.42
C VAL A 224 -20.14 -0.77 11.52
N GLY A 225 -18.85 -1.03 11.28
CA GLY A 225 -17.82 0.02 11.28
C GLY A 225 -17.69 0.65 9.90
N SER A 226 -17.69 1.97 9.83
CA SER A 226 -17.50 2.77 8.62
C SER A 226 -16.12 3.39 8.67
N LEU A 227 -15.19 2.82 7.88
CA LEU A 227 -13.76 3.12 7.97
C LEU A 227 -13.47 4.58 7.66
N ARG A 228 -13.99 5.06 6.53
CA ARG A 228 -13.72 6.38 5.99
C ARG A 228 -14.18 7.50 6.93
N ASP A 229 -15.37 7.36 7.49
CA ASP A 229 -16.01 8.41 8.30
C ASP A 229 -15.74 8.30 9.80
N ARG A 230 -14.98 7.27 10.22
CA ARG A 230 -14.60 7.06 11.62
C ARG A 230 -15.80 6.96 12.55
N GLU A 231 -16.76 6.11 12.18
CA GLU A 231 -17.96 5.87 13.00
C GLU A 231 -18.39 4.40 13.03
N ILE A 232 -19.16 4.05 14.06
CA ILE A 232 -19.89 2.78 14.14
C ILE A 232 -21.38 3.07 13.98
N ASP A 233 -21.99 2.48 12.96
CA ASP A 233 -23.42 2.53 12.72
C ASP A 233 -24.11 1.34 13.39
N LEU A 234 -25.12 1.62 14.23
CA LEU A 234 -26.06 0.60 14.69
C LEU A 234 -27.23 0.55 13.73
N VAL A 235 -27.33 -0.52 12.95
CA VAL A 235 -28.42 -0.73 12.00
C VAL A 235 -29.48 -1.63 12.62
N ALA A 236 -30.74 -1.25 12.49
CA ALA A 236 -31.88 -2.03 12.94
C ALA A 236 -32.84 -2.31 11.77
N PHE A 237 -33.13 -3.58 11.55
CA PHE A 237 -34.12 -4.09 10.60
C PHE A 237 -35.43 -4.34 11.33
N GLY A 238 -36.53 -3.72 10.89
CA GLY A 238 -37.84 -4.00 11.46
C GLY A 238 -38.51 -5.25 10.87
N ALA A 239 -39.82 -5.37 11.06
CA ALA A 239 -40.57 -6.56 10.63
C ALA A 239 -40.70 -6.70 9.11
N THR A 240 -40.50 -5.61 8.36
CA THR A 240 -40.53 -5.58 6.89
C THR A 240 -39.23 -5.00 6.34
N PRO A 241 -38.83 -5.32 5.09
CA PRO A 241 -37.58 -4.85 4.51
C PRO A 241 -37.45 -3.32 4.53
N ASP A 242 -38.54 -2.61 4.27
CA ASP A 242 -38.60 -1.14 4.18
C ASP A 242 -38.44 -0.41 5.53
N THR A 243 -38.35 -1.15 6.64
CA THR A 243 -38.23 -0.57 7.99
C THR A 243 -36.79 -0.56 8.53
N ALA A 244 -35.82 -0.91 7.68
CA ALA A 244 -34.41 -0.82 8.01
C ALA A 244 -33.97 0.65 8.20
N ARG A 245 -33.27 0.94 9.31
CA ARG A 245 -32.80 2.28 9.67
C ARG A 245 -31.45 2.25 10.38
N VAL A 246 -30.72 3.36 10.34
CA VAL A 246 -29.53 3.58 11.17
C VAL A 246 -30.01 4.14 12.51
N ALA A 247 -30.07 3.28 13.53
CA ALA A 247 -30.61 3.60 14.84
C ALA A 247 -29.68 4.47 15.69
N ALA A 248 -28.37 4.42 15.45
CA ALA A 248 -27.37 5.30 16.04
C ALA A 248 -26.13 5.37 15.15
N ARG A 249 -25.48 6.53 15.15
CA ARG A 249 -24.12 6.72 14.63
C ARG A 249 -23.22 7.09 15.79
N ILE A 250 -22.16 6.33 15.98
CA ILE A 250 -21.29 6.45 17.15
C ILE A 250 -19.91 6.88 16.64
N PRO A 251 -19.55 8.17 16.78
CA PRO A 251 -18.23 8.63 16.40
C PRO A 251 -17.16 7.88 17.19
N VAL A 252 -16.09 7.50 16.49
CA VAL A 252 -14.88 6.92 17.07
C VAL A 252 -13.66 7.72 16.61
N MET A 253 -12.54 7.51 17.28
CA MET A 253 -11.26 8.03 16.82
C MET A 253 -10.60 6.98 15.92
N GLY A 254 -9.87 7.43 14.90
CA GLY A 254 -9.24 6.57 13.90
C GLY A 254 -10.24 5.72 13.09
N ASN A 255 -9.71 4.91 12.18
CA ASN A 255 -10.50 4.09 11.27
C ASN A 255 -10.92 2.78 12.00
N PRO A 256 -12.23 2.50 12.19
CA PRO A 256 -12.69 1.32 12.90
C PRO A 256 -12.54 0.03 12.09
N THR A 257 -11.67 -0.88 12.55
CA THR A 257 -11.40 -2.16 11.90
C THR A 257 -12.26 -3.28 12.52
N ARG A 258 -11.66 -4.35 13.06
CA ARG A 258 -12.41 -5.45 13.68
C ARG A 258 -13.06 -4.99 14.99
N MET A 259 -14.20 -5.61 15.31
CA MET A 259 -14.91 -5.39 16.57
C MET A 259 -15.31 -6.70 17.24
N VAL A 260 -15.37 -6.71 18.57
CA VAL A 260 -15.84 -7.84 19.38
C VAL A 260 -16.69 -7.35 20.55
N MET A 261 -17.74 -8.10 20.90
CA MET A 261 -18.52 -7.85 22.11
C MET A 261 -18.11 -8.77 23.26
N ASN A 262 -18.29 -8.27 24.48
CA ASN A 262 -18.20 -9.12 25.66
C ASN A 262 -19.38 -10.12 25.72
N HIS A 263 -19.25 -11.18 26.50
CA HIS A 263 -20.23 -12.24 26.72
C HIS A 263 -21.60 -11.70 27.14
N ALA A 264 -21.62 -10.69 28.02
CA ALA A 264 -22.84 -10.03 28.46
C ALA A 264 -23.45 -9.09 27.39
N ARG A 265 -22.73 -8.83 26.30
CA ARG A 265 -23.12 -7.94 25.19
C ARG A 265 -23.41 -6.51 25.61
N THR A 266 -22.81 -6.08 26.73
CA THR A 266 -22.91 -4.73 27.31
C THR A 266 -21.80 -3.81 26.80
N ARG A 267 -20.74 -4.37 26.22
CA ARG A 267 -19.58 -3.65 25.68
C ARG A 267 -19.25 -4.14 24.29
N LEU A 268 -18.94 -3.20 23.41
CA LEU A 268 -18.34 -3.43 22.09
C LEU A 268 -16.94 -2.81 22.12
N TYR A 269 -15.93 -3.61 21.78
CA TYR A 269 -14.54 -3.17 21.65
C TYR A 269 -14.21 -3.08 20.17
N VAL A 270 -13.61 -1.97 19.75
CA VAL A 270 -13.33 -1.64 18.36
C VAL A 270 -11.85 -1.32 18.23
N ALA A 271 -11.11 -2.06 17.41
CA ALA A 271 -9.75 -1.66 17.04
C ALA A 271 -9.81 -0.45 16.11
N ALA A 272 -8.94 0.53 16.35
CA ALA A 272 -8.91 1.79 15.62
C ALA A 272 -7.49 2.07 15.10
N ASP A 273 -7.25 1.76 13.82
CA ASP A 273 -5.94 1.76 13.17
C ASP A 273 -5.17 3.08 13.40
N ASN A 274 -5.65 4.17 12.81
CA ASN A 274 -5.00 5.48 12.89
C ASN A 274 -4.88 6.06 14.31
N ASP A 275 -5.68 5.56 15.26
CA ASP A 275 -5.74 6.05 16.63
C ASP A 275 -4.81 5.30 17.60
N ASP A 276 -4.20 4.19 17.15
CA ASP A 276 -3.40 3.28 17.98
C ASP A 276 -4.11 2.84 19.28
N SER A 277 -5.42 2.64 19.21
CA SER A 277 -6.24 2.33 20.39
C SER A 277 -7.33 1.30 20.13
N VAL A 278 -7.95 0.86 21.24
CA VAL A 278 -9.24 0.19 21.26
C VAL A 278 -10.30 1.13 21.85
N GLN A 279 -11.33 1.42 21.08
CA GLN A 279 -12.49 2.18 21.51
C GLN A 279 -13.49 1.25 22.20
N VAL A 280 -14.00 1.64 23.37
CA VAL A 280 -14.95 0.86 24.17
C VAL A 280 -16.31 1.55 24.15
N ILE A 281 -17.31 0.89 23.57
CA ILE A 281 -18.67 1.40 23.42
C ILE A 281 -19.61 0.70 24.41
N ASP A 282 -20.44 1.49 25.10
CA ASP A 282 -21.57 0.99 25.89
C ASP A 282 -22.76 0.71 24.95
N THR A 283 -23.19 -0.55 24.84
CA THR A 283 -24.21 -0.97 23.87
C THR A 283 -25.64 -0.60 24.28
N ALA A 284 -25.86 -0.23 25.54
CA ALA A 284 -27.16 0.22 26.01
C ALA A 284 -27.39 1.69 25.65
N ARG A 285 -26.34 2.51 25.80
CA ARG A 285 -26.39 3.95 25.49
C ARG A 285 -25.90 4.29 24.08
N ASN A 286 -25.21 3.37 23.41
CA ASN A 286 -24.55 3.57 22.12
C ASN A 286 -23.60 4.77 22.13
N VAL A 287 -22.70 4.81 23.12
CA VAL A 287 -21.68 5.86 23.25
C VAL A 287 -20.33 5.26 23.61
N VAL A 288 -19.26 5.85 23.10
CA VAL A 288 -17.89 5.56 23.56
C VAL A 288 -17.76 5.96 25.03
N ILE A 289 -17.24 5.05 25.85
CA ILE A 289 -17.00 5.24 27.29
C ILE A 289 -15.52 5.14 27.65
N GLY A 290 -14.67 4.73 26.71
CA GLY A 290 -13.26 4.57 26.94
C GLY A 290 -12.48 4.41 25.65
N ARG A 291 -11.22 4.80 25.72
CA ARG A 291 -10.19 4.70 24.69
C ARG A 291 -8.98 4.09 25.37
N ILE A 292 -8.56 2.91 24.92
CA ILE A 292 -7.46 2.16 25.53
C ILE A 292 -6.30 2.19 24.54
N PRO A 293 -5.21 2.92 24.81
CA PRO A 293 -4.00 2.85 23.99
C PRO A 293 -3.47 1.41 23.97
N VAL A 294 -3.14 0.90 22.78
CA VAL A 294 -2.68 -0.50 22.59
C VAL A 294 -1.27 -0.62 22.05
N ALA A 295 -0.70 0.50 21.63
CA ALA A 295 0.72 0.73 21.43
C ALA A 295 1.63 0.13 22.52
N ALA A 296 2.93 0.04 22.20
CA ALA A 296 3.98 -0.37 23.13
C ALA A 296 3.87 0.28 24.53
N PRO A 297 4.05 -0.51 25.62
CA PRO A 297 3.98 -0.01 26.99
C PRO A 297 4.86 1.21 27.28
N PRO A 298 4.45 2.11 28.21
CA PRO A 298 5.22 3.29 28.57
C PRO A 298 6.67 2.98 28.98
N GLY A 299 7.61 3.78 28.50
CA GLY A 299 9.04 3.67 28.81
C GLY A 299 9.87 2.85 27.82
N LEU A 300 9.23 2.11 26.91
CA LEU A 300 9.93 1.42 25.81
C LEU A 300 10.28 2.36 24.65
N MET A 301 9.36 3.27 24.33
CA MET A 301 9.44 4.20 23.21
C MET A 301 9.49 5.65 23.70
N PRO A 302 10.58 6.39 23.46
CA PRO A 302 10.64 7.82 23.75
C PRO A 302 9.56 8.61 23.00
N ALA A 303 8.72 9.37 23.71
CA ALA A 303 7.63 10.17 23.11
C ALA A 303 6.60 9.32 22.34
N ARG A 304 6.29 8.10 22.83
CA ARG A 304 5.32 7.22 22.18
C ARG A 304 3.96 7.87 21.92
N GLU A 305 3.44 8.58 22.92
CA GLU A 305 2.10 9.16 22.90
C GLU A 305 1.89 10.10 21.70
N ARG A 306 2.99 10.63 21.16
CA ARG A 306 3.03 11.53 20.01
C ARG A 306 2.92 10.81 18.66
N TYR A 307 3.52 9.64 18.50
CA TYR A 307 3.65 9.01 17.17
C TYR A 307 2.67 7.85 17.01
N ARG A 308 1.91 7.90 15.90
CA ARG A 308 0.96 6.85 15.50
C ARG A 308 1.65 5.75 14.67
N GLY A 309 0.97 4.65 14.41
CA GLY A 309 1.43 3.58 13.51
C GLY A 309 1.61 2.22 14.17
N ALA A 310 1.01 1.98 15.35
CA ALA A 310 0.82 0.59 15.80
C ALA A 310 -0.15 -0.18 14.90
N ALA A 311 -1.12 0.54 14.31
CA ALA A 311 -2.12 -0.01 13.40
C ALA A 311 -2.90 -1.21 13.99
N PRO A 312 -3.65 -1.02 15.10
CA PRO A 312 -4.49 -2.08 15.62
C PRO A 312 -5.61 -2.42 14.65
N ASN A 313 -5.68 -3.69 14.28
CA ASN A 313 -6.54 -4.14 13.18
C ASN A 313 -7.46 -5.33 13.52
N ALA A 314 -7.17 -6.01 14.63
CA ALA A 314 -7.99 -7.09 15.16
C ALA A 314 -7.86 -7.25 16.68
N LEU A 315 -8.87 -7.84 17.33
CA LEU A 315 -8.84 -8.08 18.76
C LEU A 315 -9.72 -9.26 19.20
N VAL A 316 -9.36 -9.86 20.33
CA VAL A 316 -10.11 -10.92 21.00
C VAL A 316 -10.01 -10.77 22.53
N LEU A 317 -11.10 -11.10 23.23
CA LEU A 317 -11.16 -11.12 24.70
C LEU A 317 -10.66 -12.46 25.25
N SER A 318 -10.01 -12.43 26.41
CA SER A 318 -9.82 -13.63 27.22
C SER A 318 -11.18 -14.17 27.73
N ASP A 319 -11.27 -15.47 27.98
CA ASP A 319 -12.53 -16.11 28.41
C ASP A 319 -13.08 -15.57 29.74
N ASP A 320 -12.22 -15.01 30.59
CA ASP A 320 -12.60 -14.36 31.85
C ASP A 320 -12.90 -12.86 31.72
N GLU A 321 -12.70 -12.30 30.52
CA GLU A 321 -12.84 -10.89 30.14
C GLU A 321 -11.96 -9.92 30.94
N THR A 322 -10.83 -10.39 31.46
CA THR A 322 -9.86 -9.55 32.16
C THR A 322 -8.76 -9.00 31.25
N ARG A 323 -8.58 -9.59 30.06
CA ARG A 323 -7.58 -9.17 29.08
C ARG A 323 -8.17 -9.07 27.67
N LEU A 324 -7.59 -8.18 26.86
CA LEU A 324 -7.70 -8.15 25.41
C LEU A 324 -6.36 -8.53 24.79
N TYR A 325 -6.41 -9.22 23.66
CA TYR A 325 -5.27 -9.46 22.78
C TYR A 325 -5.55 -8.75 21.47
N VAL A 326 -4.66 -7.86 21.06
CA VAL A 326 -4.89 -6.93 19.95
C VAL A 326 -3.77 -7.08 18.93
N SER A 327 -4.12 -7.38 17.68
CA SER A 327 -3.19 -7.44 16.57
C SER A 327 -2.74 -6.05 16.18
N LEU A 328 -1.43 -5.80 16.12
CA LEU A 328 -0.80 -4.54 15.74
C LEU A 328 -0.01 -4.74 14.45
N GLY A 329 -0.57 -4.32 13.31
CA GLY A 329 0.04 -4.50 12.00
C GLY A 329 1.42 -3.85 11.89
N GLY A 330 1.53 -2.60 12.36
CA GLY A 330 2.75 -1.79 12.24
C GLY A 330 3.86 -2.13 13.23
N GLU A 331 3.54 -2.79 14.36
CA GLU A 331 4.53 -3.27 15.35
C GLU A 331 4.85 -4.76 15.21
N ASN A 332 4.28 -5.45 14.23
CA ASN A 332 4.49 -6.89 14.04
C ASN A 332 4.29 -7.71 15.33
N ALA A 333 3.23 -7.37 16.08
CA ALA A 333 3.03 -7.89 17.43
C ALA A 333 1.54 -8.07 17.80
N ILE A 334 1.30 -8.88 18.84
CA ILE A 334 0.04 -8.89 19.59
C ILE A 334 0.22 -8.13 20.92
N ALA A 335 -0.56 -7.07 21.13
CA ALA A 335 -0.65 -6.37 22.39
C ALA A 335 -1.48 -7.17 23.40
N VAL A 336 -0.96 -7.39 24.60
CA VAL A 336 -1.71 -7.94 25.74
C VAL A 336 -2.17 -6.77 26.60
N VAL A 337 -3.48 -6.56 26.70
CA VAL A 337 -4.07 -5.39 27.36
C VAL A 337 -4.88 -5.85 28.57
N ALA A 338 -4.58 -5.32 29.76
CA ALA A 338 -5.39 -5.53 30.95
C ALA A 338 -6.63 -4.63 30.93
N LEU A 339 -7.79 -5.20 31.23
CA LEU A 339 -9.05 -4.48 31.37
C LEU A 339 -9.39 -4.21 32.84
N ALA A 340 -9.61 -2.94 33.18
CA ALA A 340 -10.07 -2.57 34.53
C ALA A 340 -11.55 -2.94 34.68
N ASP A 341 -11.90 -3.58 35.81
CA ASP A 341 -13.27 -4.01 36.12
C ASP A 341 -13.95 -4.76 34.96
N LYS A 342 -13.19 -5.64 34.28
CA LYS A 342 -13.61 -6.38 33.08
C LYS A 342 -14.15 -5.48 31.96
N GLY A 343 -13.55 -4.30 31.82
CA GLY A 343 -13.88 -3.27 30.82
C GLY A 343 -15.18 -2.51 31.07
N SER A 344 -15.84 -2.72 32.21
CA SER A 344 -17.08 -2.01 32.55
C SER A 344 -16.90 -0.49 32.62
N THR A 345 -15.70 -0.02 32.94
CA THR A 345 -15.32 1.40 33.00
C THR A 345 -14.73 1.95 31.71
N GLY A 346 -14.52 1.12 30.69
CA GLY A 346 -13.83 1.49 29.45
C GLY A 346 -12.31 1.73 29.61
N ARG A 347 -11.74 1.46 30.79
CA ARG A 347 -10.32 1.66 31.08
C ARG A 347 -9.52 0.37 30.90
N GLY A 348 -8.30 0.50 30.42
CA GLY A 348 -7.32 -0.58 30.32
C GLY A 348 -5.90 -0.06 30.17
N ARG A 349 -4.93 -0.96 30.12
CA ARG A 349 -3.54 -0.65 29.79
C ARG A 349 -2.87 -1.80 29.05
N THR A 350 -2.01 -1.50 28.08
CA THR A 350 -1.09 -2.48 27.52
C THR A 350 -0.12 -2.96 28.60
N LEU A 351 -0.05 -4.28 28.78
CA LEU A 351 0.90 -4.96 29.66
C LEU A 351 2.17 -5.34 28.90
N ALA A 352 2.01 -5.88 27.69
CA ALA A 352 3.09 -6.52 26.94
C ALA A 352 2.81 -6.54 25.43
N LEU A 353 3.86 -6.81 24.66
CA LEU A 353 3.81 -7.09 23.23
C LEU A 353 4.40 -8.49 22.98
N LEU A 354 3.71 -9.29 22.16
CA LEU A 354 4.13 -10.63 21.76
C LEU A 354 4.57 -10.60 20.28
N PRO A 355 5.79 -11.03 19.93
CA PRO A 355 6.26 -11.05 18.55
C PRO A 355 5.40 -11.90 17.61
N THR A 356 5.18 -11.43 16.37
CA THR A 356 4.50 -12.20 15.32
C THR A 356 5.28 -12.25 14.01
N GLY A 357 4.65 -12.80 12.96
CA GLY A 357 5.09 -12.59 11.59
C GLY A 357 4.81 -11.17 11.11
N TRP A 358 5.19 -10.86 9.87
CA TRP A 358 5.05 -9.51 9.30
C TRP A 358 3.59 -9.16 9.05
N TYR A 359 3.17 -8.04 9.63
CA TYR A 359 1.82 -7.48 9.53
C TYR A 359 0.74 -8.47 9.99
N PRO A 360 0.64 -8.73 11.32
CA PRO A 360 -0.43 -9.57 11.85
C PRO A 360 -1.80 -8.96 11.52
N ASN A 361 -2.73 -9.80 11.10
CA ASN A 361 -4.07 -9.37 10.66
C ASN A 361 -5.19 -9.83 11.59
N ASP A 362 -5.00 -10.93 12.32
CA ASP A 362 -5.99 -11.42 13.27
C ASP A 362 -5.39 -12.33 14.35
N VAL A 363 -6.11 -12.44 15.47
CA VAL A 363 -5.73 -13.23 16.63
C VAL A 363 -6.93 -13.96 17.23
N ALA A 364 -6.75 -15.22 17.60
CA ALA A 364 -7.73 -16.06 18.24
C ALA A 364 -7.16 -16.75 19.49
N LEU A 365 -8.03 -17.06 20.45
CA LEU A 365 -7.66 -17.80 21.68
C LEU A 365 -8.48 -19.07 21.82
N ALA A 366 -7.84 -20.16 22.24
CA ALA A 366 -8.53 -21.38 22.65
C ALA A 366 -7.71 -22.15 23.68
N ASP A 367 -8.33 -22.59 24.77
CA ASP A 367 -7.75 -23.50 25.77
C ASP A 367 -6.34 -23.11 26.27
N GLY A 368 -6.14 -21.81 26.55
CA GLY A 368 -4.86 -21.29 27.04
C GLY A 368 -3.79 -21.08 25.96
N TRP A 369 -4.17 -21.17 24.68
CA TRP A 369 -3.31 -20.92 23.53
C TRP A 369 -3.78 -19.70 22.74
N LEU A 370 -2.81 -19.06 22.11
CA LEU A 370 -2.96 -17.95 21.19
C LEU A 370 -2.60 -18.44 19.77
N TYR A 371 -3.42 -18.02 18.81
CA TYR A 371 -3.20 -18.24 17.38
C TYR A 371 -3.23 -16.89 16.69
N ALA A 372 -2.16 -16.52 15.99
CA ALA A 372 -2.09 -15.28 15.22
C ALA A 372 -1.78 -15.59 13.76
N ILE A 373 -2.36 -14.82 12.86
CA ILE A 373 -2.10 -14.90 11.42
C ILE A 373 -1.48 -13.60 10.94
N ASN A 374 -0.62 -13.69 9.93
CA ASN A 374 0.05 -12.54 9.35
C ASN A 374 -0.08 -12.53 7.82
N GLY A 375 -0.05 -11.33 7.23
CA GLY A 375 -0.28 -11.14 5.81
C GLY A 375 0.95 -11.39 4.94
N LYS A 376 2.12 -10.95 5.41
CA LYS A 376 3.31 -10.78 4.58
C LYS A 376 4.49 -11.66 4.96
N SER A 377 5.45 -11.78 4.06
CA SER A 377 6.78 -12.32 4.35
C SER A 377 7.82 -11.70 3.43
N ASP A 378 9.09 -11.74 3.83
CA ASP A 378 10.18 -11.29 2.95
C ASP A 378 10.19 -12.09 1.62
N PRO A 379 10.02 -11.44 0.45
CA PRO A 379 9.96 -12.13 -0.84
C PRO A 379 11.34 -12.65 -1.29
N GLY A 380 12.43 -12.09 -0.76
CA GLY A 380 13.80 -12.40 -1.18
C GLY A 380 14.09 -12.05 -2.66
N PRO A 381 15.12 -12.66 -3.27
CA PRO A 381 15.54 -12.33 -4.63
C PRO A 381 14.55 -12.82 -5.70
N ASN A 382 14.26 -11.97 -6.69
CA ASN A 382 13.33 -12.22 -7.81
C ASN A 382 13.97 -12.19 -9.22
N PRO A 383 15.21 -12.67 -9.44
CA PRO A 383 15.89 -12.51 -10.73
C PRO A 383 15.33 -13.39 -11.85
N GLY A 384 14.24 -14.11 -11.62
CA GLY A 384 13.69 -15.10 -12.54
C GLY A 384 12.34 -14.76 -13.15
N ASN A 385 11.75 -13.61 -12.80
CA ASN A 385 10.35 -13.22 -13.05
C ASN A 385 9.58 -14.14 -14.01
N CYS A 386 8.90 -15.13 -13.41
CA CYS A 386 8.57 -16.38 -14.09
C CYS A 386 7.05 -16.56 -14.29
N ALA A 387 6.38 -15.64 -14.98
CA ALA A 387 5.06 -15.93 -15.54
C ALA A 387 4.95 -15.48 -17.00
N THR A 388 4.39 -16.36 -17.83
CA THR A 388 4.36 -16.31 -19.29
C THR A 388 3.18 -15.51 -19.81
N ALA A 389 3.37 -14.54 -20.72
CA ALA A 389 2.29 -14.03 -21.57
C ALA A 389 2.69 -13.97 -23.06
N ALA A 390 2.42 -15.06 -23.77
CA ALA A 390 2.51 -15.08 -25.23
C ALA A 390 1.25 -14.45 -25.84
N LYS A 391 1.30 -13.16 -26.17
CA LYS A 391 0.52 -12.58 -27.28
C LYS A 391 1.28 -11.46 -28.01
N ARG A 392 2.47 -11.78 -28.54
CA ARG A 392 2.88 -11.42 -29.93
C ARG A 392 4.28 -11.85 -30.36
N ILE A 393 5.06 -12.53 -29.51
CA ILE A 393 6.28 -13.20 -29.97
C ILE A 393 6.30 -14.60 -29.35
N GLN A 394 6.39 -15.63 -30.21
CA GLN A 394 6.32 -17.04 -29.80
C GLN A 394 7.55 -17.41 -28.94
N PRO A 395 7.43 -17.61 -27.62
CA PRO A 395 8.56 -18.10 -26.84
C PRO A 395 8.77 -19.59 -27.12
N ALA A 396 10.01 -20.08 -26.96
CA ALA A 396 10.34 -21.47 -27.20
C ALA A 396 9.51 -22.42 -26.29
N PRO A 397 8.92 -23.51 -26.81
CA PRO A 397 8.06 -24.43 -26.03
C PRO A 397 8.71 -25.03 -24.77
N SER A 398 10.04 -25.18 -24.74
CA SER A 398 10.80 -25.69 -23.59
C SER A 398 10.88 -24.70 -22.41
N PHE A 399 10.78 -23.40 -22.68
CA PHE A 399 10.77 -22.33 -21.66
C PHE A 399 9.40 -22.24 -20.97
N LEU A 400 8.31 -22.33 -21.75
CA LEU A 400 6.93 -22.37 -21.25
C LEU A 400 6.66 -23.55 -20.29
N ALA A 401 7.39 -24.65 -20.43
CA ALA A 401 7.26 -25.83 -19.56
C ALA A 401 7.97 -25.69 -18.20
N ALA A 402 8.95 -24.79 -18.08
CA ALA A 402 9.85 -24.67 -16.92
C ALA A 402 9.46 -23.57 -15.91
N CYS A 403 8.47 -22.73 -16.23
CA CYS A 403 8.26 -21.43 -15.59
C CYS A 403 6.76 -21.19 -15.35
N ARG A 404 6.30 -21.33 -14.10
CA ARG A 404 4.87 -21.31 -13.72
C ARG A 404 4.53 -20.39 -12.53
N ARG A 405 5.46 -19.57 -12.01
CA ARG A 405 5.25 -18.75 -10.79
C ARG A 405 5.73 -17.31 -11.00
N ASN A 406 4.79 -16.35 -10.95
CA ASN A 406 5.08 -14.91 -10.92
C ASN A 406 6.06 -14.60 -9.77
N GLN A 407 7.07 -13.74 -10.01
CA GLN A 407 8.03 -13.31 -8.98
C GLN A 407 7.88 -11.84 -8.57
N GLY A 408 6.77 -11.20 -8.91
CA GLY A 408 6.40 -9.92 -8.30
C GLY A 408 6.32 -10.05 -6.79
N VAL A 409 6.65 -8.97 -6.08
CA VAL A 409 6.74 -8.95 -4.61
C VAL A 409 5.50 -9.58 -3.99
N LEU A 410 4.30 -9.10 -4.33
CA LEU A 410 3.01 -9.62 -3.83
C LEU A 410 2.80 -11.13 -4.09
N ALA A 411 3.35 -11.69 -5.17
CA ALA A 411 3.22 -13.13 -5.48
C ALA A 411 4.27 -14.01 -4.76
N LEU A 412 5.34 -13.39 -4.26
CA LEU A 412 6.39 -14.05 -3.50
C LEU A 412 6.12 -14.05 -1.99
N GLU A 413 5.37 -13.07 -1.50
CA GLU A 413 4.91 -13.04 -0.12
C GLU A 413 4.10 -14.28 0.25
N ALA A 414 4.17 -14.64 1.53
CA ALA A 414 3.46 -15.78 2.08
C ALA A 414 2.96 -15.45 3.48
N ALA A 415 1.74 -15.92 3.77
CA ALA A 415 1.11 -15.77 5.06
C ALA A 415 1.56 -16.88 6.01
N GLY A 416 1.48 -16.60 7.31
CA GLY A 416 1.82 -17.54 8.37
C GLY A 416 0.71 -17.71 9.40
N LEU A 417 0.78 -18.85 10.10
CA LEU A 417 0.05 -19.15 11.31
C LEU A 417 1.06 -19.36 12.45
N LEU A 418 1.01 -18.46 13.42
CA LEU A 418 1.65 -18.60 14.72
C LEU A 418 0.69 -19.30 15.68
N ALA A 419 1.17 -20.30 16.42
CA ALA A 419 0.49 -20.90 17.54
C ALA A 419 1.44 -20.96 18.73
N GLU A 420 1.03 -20.45 19.88
CA GLU A 420 1.83 -20.44 21.10
C GLU A 420 0.96 -20.59 22.36
N PRO A 421 1.49 -21.22 23.43
CA PRO A 421 0.87 -21.09 24.75
C PRO A 421 0.83 -19.62 25.13
N ILE A 422 -0.26 -19.15 25.74
CA ILE A 422 -0.32 -17.77 26.23
C ILE A 422 0.84 -17.55 27.22
N PRO A 423 1.79 -16.64 26.92
CA PRO A 423 3.00 -16.49 27.72
C PRO A 423 2.69 -16.03 29.14
N SER A 424 3.50 -16.49 30.11
CA SER A 424 3.38 -16.05 31.50
C SER A 424 3.71 -14.56 31.63
N ASP A 425 3.24 -13.90 32.70
CA ASP A 425 3.56 -12.48 32.93
C ASP A 425 5.09 -12.23 33.01
N HIS A 426 5.89 -13.23 33.40
CA HIS A 426 7.36 -13.14 33.39
C HIS A 426 7.94 -13.15 31.97
N ASP A 427 7.46 -14.07 31.11
CA ASP A 427 7.94 -14.22 29.74
C ASP A 427 7.53 -13.03 28.87
N GLN A 428 6.36 -12.44 29.17
CA GLN A 428 5.83 -11.26 28.49
C GLN A 428 6.78 -10.06 28.53
N ASP A 429 7.51 -9.84 29.62
CA ASP A 429 8.48 -8.75 29.73
C ASP A 429 9.67 -8.94 28.76
N GLU A 430 10.13 -10.18 28.57
CA GLU A 430 11.21 -10.50 27.64
C GLU A 430 10.76 -10.39 26.19
N LEU A 431 9.59 -10.94 25.87
CA LEU A 431 9.00 -10.84 24.55
C LEU A 431 8.72 -9.39 24.15
N THR A 432 8.28 -8.56 25.08
CA THR A 432 8.09 -7.12 24.84
C THR A 432 9.40 -6.41 24.50
N ARG A 433 10.51 -6.77 25.16
CA ARG A 433 11.84 -6.26 24.80
C ARG A 433 12.31 -6.76 23.44
N GLN A 434 11.94 -8.00 23.07
CA GLN A 434 12.23 -8.54 21.75
C GLN A 434 11.49 -7.78 20.64
N VAL A 435 10.20 -7.47 20.82
CA VAL A 435 9.44 -6.60 19.90
C VAL A 435 10.11 -5.23 19.80
N ALA A 436 10.42 -4.59 20.93
CA ALA A 436 11.09 -3.29 20.93
C ALA A 436 12.49 -3.28 20.29
N ALA A 437 13.18 -4.43 20.22
CA ALA A 437 14.42 -4.59 19.48
C ALA A 437 14.17 -4.81 17.98
N ASN A 438 13.14 -5.60 17.64
CA ASN A 438 12.74 -5.91 16.27
C ASN A 438 12.31 -4.65 15.50
N ASP A 439 11.51 -3.79 16.15
CA ASP A 439 10.98 -2.58 15.51
C ASP A 439 11.89 -1.35 15.69
N GLY A 440 13.02 -1.51 16.36
CA GLY A 440 14.00 -0.43 16.56
C GLY A 440 13.59 0.63 17.59
N PHE A 441 12.52 0.42 18.37
CA PHE A 441 12.02 1.37 19.39
C PHE A 441 13.08 1.83 20.41
N THR A 442 14.05 0.95 20.69
CA THR A 442 15.15 1.22 21.62
C THR A 442 16.42 1.74 20.93
N ALA A 443 16.45 1.75 19.59
CA ALA A 443 17.58 2.24 18.82
C ALA A 443 17.73 3.75 19.06
N ARG A 444 18.95 4.16 19.43
CA ARG A 444 19.30 5.56 19.57
C ARG A 444 20.37 5.89 18.55
N PRO A 445 20.15 6.85 17.64
CA PRO A 445 21.19 7.32 16.74
C PRO A 445 22.44 7.69 17.56
N PRO A 446 23.63 7.19 17.17
CA PRO A 446 24.88 7.59 17.80
C PRO A 446 25.02 9.12 17.88
N ALA A 447 25.75 9.62 18.88
CA ALA A 447 25.94 11.07 19.03
C ALA A 447 26.63 11.72 17.80
N SER A 448 27.35 10.95 16.97
CA SER A 448 27.87 11.39 15.68
C SER A 448 26.77 11.78 14.70
N ASP A 449 25.69 11.02 14.67
CA ASP A 449 24.59 11.19 13.74
C ASP A 449 23.81 12.46 14.08
N GLN A 450 23.50 12.64 15.36
CA GLN A 450 22.86 13.85 15.87
C GLN A 450 23.69 15.10 15.55
N ARG A 451 25.02 15.03 15.71
CA ARG A 451 25.92 16.13 15.35
C ARG A 451 25.95 16.40 13.84
N MET A 452 25.97 15.34 13.02
CA MET A 452 25.93 15.47 11.56
C MET A 452 24.63 16.13 11.12
N MET A 453 23.48 15.62 11.56
CA MET A 453 22.16 16.16 11.21
C MET A 453 21.96 17.59 11.71
N ALA A 454 22.38 17.90 12.94
CA ALA A 454 22.35 19.28 13.44
C ALA A 454 23.24 20.22 12.60
N ALA A 455 24.41 19.75 12.16
CA ALA A 455 25.29 20.53 11.30
C ALA A 455 24.71 20.75 9.90
N LEU A 456 24.05 19.74 9.31
CA LEU A 456 23.35 19.85 8.04
C LEU A 456 22.15 20.81 8.15
N ARG A 457 21.30 20.66 9.17
CA ARG A 457 20.16 21.54 9.46
C ARG A 457 20.54 23.02 9.60
N ALA A 458 21.73 23.29 10.12
CA ALA A 458 22.25 24.66 10.22
C ALA A 458 22.67 25.27 8.86
N ARG A 459 22.90 24.44 7.84
CA ARG A 459 23.53 24.81 6.55
C ARG A 459 22.59 24.64 5.35
N ILE A 460 21.72 23.64 5.40
CA ILE A 460 20.72 23.34 4.37
C ILE A 460 19.44 24.08 4.72
N ARG A 461 18.82 24.66 3.68
CA ARG A 461 17.58 25.45 3.76
C ARG A 461 16.47 24.86 2.91
N HIS A 462 16.83 24.07 1.90
CA HIS A 462 15.89 23.53 0.93
C HIS A 462 16.17 22.05 0.69
N VAL A 463 15.11 21.27 0.59
CA VAL A 463 15.12 19.90 0.10
C VAL A 463 14.23 19.85 -1.13
N ILE A 464 14.74 19.29 -2.21
CA ILE A 464 13.93 18.86 -3.35
C ILE A 464 13.85 17.34 -3.30
N TYR A 465 12.63 16.83 -3.22
CA TYR A 465 12.34 15.41 -3.12
C TYR A 465 11.68 14.96 -4.41
N ILE A 466 12.34 14.04 -5.11
CA ILE A 466 11.90 13.49 -6.39
C ILE A 466 11.47 12.05 -6.17
N VAL A 467 10.22 11.75 -6.48
CA VAL A 467 9.72 10.37 -6.56
C VAL A 467 9.54 10.04 -8.04
N LYS A 468 10.08 8.88 -8.41
CA LYS A 468 10.07 8.33 -9.76
C LYS A 468 9.33 6.98 -9.78
N GLU A 469 9.30 6.32 -10.93
CA GLU A 469 8.64 5.03 -11.17
C GLU A 469 9.63 4.01 -11.75
N ASN A 470 9.19 2.80 -12.06
CA ASN A 470 9.52 1.75 -11.14
C ASN A 470 10.73 0.98 -11.69
N ARG A 471 11.89 0.94 -11.02
CA ARG A 471 13.05 0.18 -11.51
C ARG A 471 13.84 -0.45 -10.37
N THR A 472 14.36 -1.65 -10.59
CA THR A 472 15.31 -2.26 -9.65
C THR A 472 16.69 -1.64 -9.79
N TYR A 473 17.52 -1.82 -8.76
CA TYR A 473 18.90 -1.37 -8.83
C TYR A 473 19.63 -1.99 -10.02
N ASP A 474 19.50 -3.30 -10.23
CA ASP A 474 20.29 -3.98 -11.25
C ASP A 474 19.86 -3.61 -12.68
N GLN A 475 18.60 -3.25 -12.91
CA GLN A 475 18.10 -2.77 -14.21
C GLN A 475 18.81 -1.49 -14.66
N ILE A 476 19.14 -0.59 -13.72
CA ILE A 476 19.75 0.71 -14.04
C ILE A 476 21.26 0.72 -13.76
N LEU A 477 21.68 0.28 -12.58
CA LEU A 477 23.05 0.42 -12.06
C LEU A 477 23.80 -0.92 -11.94
N GLY A 478 23.29 -2.01 -12.52
CA GLY A 478 23.95 -3.32 -12.44
C GLY A 478 25.32 -3.35 -13.15
N ASP A 479 25.57 -2.47 -14.12
CA ASP A 479 26.86 -2.27 -14.78
C ASP A 479 27.78 -1.25 -14.07
N LEU A 480 27.34 -0.62 -12.98
CA LEU A 480 28.13 0.33 -12.21
C LEU A 480 29.22 -0.39 -11.38
N SER A 481 30.45 0.14 -11.44
CA SER A 481 31.56 -0.31 -10.59
C SER A 481 32.32 0.90 -10.01
N PRO A 482 32.65 0.90 -8.70
CA PRO A 482 32.30 -0.10 -7.70
C PRO A 482 30.82 -0.04 -7.27
N GLY A 483 30.27 -1.20 -6.86
CA GLY A 483 28.90 -1.38 -6.39
C GLY A 483 28.52 -2.84 -6.47
N ASN A 484 27.57 -3.29 -5.63
CA ASN A 484 27.04 -4.66 -5.69
C ASN A 484 25.98 -4.77 -6.80
N GLY A 485 26.35 -4.65 -8.08
CA GLY A 485 25.43 -4.79 -9.22
C GLY A 485 25.65 -6.08 -10.03
N ASP A 486 24.61 -6.58 -10.71
CA ASP A 486 24.76 -7.66 -11.72
C ASP A 486 24.55 -7.13 -13.15
N ALA A 487 25.68 -6.83 -13.82
CA ALA A 487 25.70 -6.38 -15.21
C ALA A 487 25.02 -7.34 -16.21
N ALA A 488 24.81 -8.61 -15.82
CA ALA A 488 24.09 -9.56 -16.65
C ALA A 488 22.60 -9.22 -16.80
N ILE A 489 22.00 -8.43 -15.88
CA ILE A 489 20.57 -8.12 -15.90
C ILE A 489 20.28 -6.62 -16.04
N THR A 490 21.29 -5.82 -16.40
CA THR A 490 21.17 -4.36 -16.60
C THR A 490 20.58 -3.97 -17.93
N GLU A 491 19.31 -3.56 -17.92
CA GLU A 491 18.53 -3.14 -19.08
C GLU A 491 18.92 -1.74 -19.60
N PHE A 492 19.12 -0.78 -18.69
CA PHE A 492 19.32 0.63 -19.02
C PHE A 492 20.61 1.19 -18.41
N GLY A 493 21.74 0.56 -18.74
CA GLY A 493 23.06 0.93 -18.25
C GLY A 493 23.57 2.31 -18.70
N ALA A 494 24.84 2.58 -18.42
CA ALA A 494 25.46 3.91 -18.56
C ALA A 494 25.25 4.65 -19.90
N PRO A 495 25.18 3.98 -21.07
CA PRO A 495 24.88 4.66 -22.33
C PRO A 495 23.49 5.30 -22.42
N ILE A 496 22.51 4.74 -21.71
CA ILE A 496 21.12 5.22 -21.67
C ILE A 496 20.93 6.18 -20.49
N THR A 497 21.50 5.87 -19.32
CA THR A 497 21.30 6.62 -18.06
C THR A 497 22.58 7.29 -17.53
N PRO A 498 23.25 8.15 -18.34
CA PRO A 498 24.54 8.73 -17.94
C PRO A 498 24.44 9.65 -16.71
N ASN A 499 23.29 10.27 -16.42
CA ASN A 499 23.15 11.15 -15.26
C ASN A 499 22.98 10.36 -13.96
N PHE A 500 22.21 9.28 -13.95
CA PHE A 500 22.08 8.33 -12.84
C PHE A 500 23.42 7.69 -12.49
N HIS A 501 24.16 7.22 -13.50
CA HIS A 501 25.52 6.73 -13.31
C HIS A 501 26.47 7.82 -12.78
N ALA A 502 26.35 9.06 -13.26
CA ALA A 502 27.13 10.17 -12.76
C ALA A 502 26.76 10.55 -11.32
N MET A 503 25.48 10.46 -10.93
CA MET A 503 25.05 10.74 -9.56
C MET A 503 25.54 9.66 -8.61
N ALA A 504 25.34 8.38 -8.92
CA ALA A 504 25.84 7.28 -8.12
C ALA A 504 27.38 7.28 -8.04
N GLY A 505 28.05 7.30 -9.20
CA GLY A 505 29.51 7.15 -9.27
C GLY A 505 30.32 8.37 -8.81
N ASN A 506 29.80 9.60 -8.95
CA ASN A 506 30.50 10.80 -8.48
C ASN A 506 30.14 11.19 -7.05
N PHE A 507 28.94 10.85 -6.57
CA PHE A 507 28.53 11.08 -5.19
C PHE A 507 28.61 9.78 -4.39
N VAL A 508 27.47 9.17 -4.10
CA VAL A 508 27.38 7.94 -3.33
C VAL A 508 26.66 6.87 -4.14
N THR A 509 27.30 5.71 -4.28
CA THR A 509 26.66 4.48 -4.72
C THR A 509 25.93 3.86 -3.52
N LEU A 510 24.60 3.85 -3.57
CA LEU A 510 23.70 3.18 -2.63
C LEU A 510 23.34 1.79 -3.19
N ASP A 511 24.14 0.77 -2.90
CA ASP A 511 23.97 -0.57 -3.49
C ASP A 511 23.06 -1.52 -2.69
N ASN A 512 22.48 -1.03 -1.59
CA ASN A 512 21.60 -1.77 -0.70
C ASN A 512 20.43 -0.87 -0.20
N PHE A 513 19.81 -0.12 -1.12
CA PHE A 513 18.60 0.67 -0.86
C PHE A 513 17.35 -0.10 -1.28
N LEU A 514 16.34 -0.14 -0.42
CA LEU A 514 15.07 -0.83 -0.67
C LEU A 514 13.90 0.14 -0.61
N THR A 515 13.03 0.10 -1.62
CA THR A 515 11.73 0.76 -1.52
C THR A 515 10.87 0.04 -0.49
N SER A 516 10.13 0.81 0.31
CA SER A 516 9.30 0.22 1.37
C SER A 516 7.96 -0.33 0.85
N GLY A 517 7.45 0.16 -0.28
CA GLY A 517 6.23 -0.35 -0.91
C GLY A 517 6.48 -1.59 -1.77
N GLU A 518 5.48 -2.48 -1.79
CA GLU A 518 5.44 -3.68 -2.63
C GLU A 518 5.03 -3.37 -4.08
N VAL A 519 4.19 -2.35 -4.27
CA VAL A 519 3.66 -1.85 -5.55
C VAL A 519 3.39 -0.34 -5.48
N SER A 520 3.21 0.38 -6.59
CA SER A 520 2.95 1.84 -6.59
C SER A 520 1.81 2.25 -5.67
N GLY A 521 0.77 1.42 -5.56
CA GLY A 521 -0.38 1.67 -4.68
C GLY A 521 0.00 2.01 -3.24
N ASN A 522 0.97 1.31 -2.64
CA ASN A 522 1.50 1.66 -1.32
C ASN A 522 2.91 2.27 -1.36
N GLY A 523 3.62 2.21 -2.49
CA GLY A 523 4.89 2.87 -2.72
C GLY A 523 4.80 4.38 -2.50
N TRP A 524 3.73 5.01 -2.99
CA TRP A 524 3.45 6.44 -2.77
C TRP A 524 3.19 6.77 -1.30
N GLN A 525 2.43 5.93 -0.60
CA GLN A 525 2.13 6.14 0.82
C GLN A 525 3.40 6.00 1.66
N TRP A 526 4.18 4.93 1.45
CA TRP A 526 5.48 4.76 2.11
C TRP A 526 6.45 5.90 1.81
N SER A 527 6.45 6.41 0.58
CA SER A 527 7.33 7.48 0.11
C SER A 527 6.92 8.86 0.58
N THR A 528 5.74 9.04 1.17
CA THR A 528 5.26 10.36 1.62
C THR A 528 4.84 10.40 3.07
N ALA A 529 4.51 9.25 3.68
CA ALA A 529 4.05 9.12 5.05
C ALA A 529 4.84 8.12 5.90
N ALA A 530 5.80 7.38 5.33
CA ALA A 530 6.61 6.36 6.02
C ALA A 530 5.80 5.22 6.69
N ARG A 531 4.55 5.01 6.30
CA ARG A 531 3.69 3.88 6.72
C ARG A 531 2.53 3.74 5.74
N GLU A 532 1.84 2.60 5.82
CA GLU A 532 0.57 2.34 5.13
C GLU A 532 -0.59 2.26 6.14
N SER A 533 -1.82 2.51 5.67
CA SER A 533 -3.08 2.29 6.38
C SER A 533 -3.47 0.80 6.40
N ASP A 534 -4.21 0.36 7.42
CA ASP A 534 -4.69 -1.02 7.46
C ASP A 534 -5.67 -1.35 6.33
N PHE A 535 -6.36 -0.33 5.80
CA PHE A 535 -7.27 -0.49 4.68
C PHE A 535 -6.53 -0.90 3.40
N ASN A 536 -5.49 -0.15 3.00
CA ASN A 536 -4.75 -0.44 1.79
C ASN A 536 -3.84 -1.66 1.95
N GLU A 537 -3.30 -1.90 3.15
CA GLU A 537 -2.58 -3.14 3.45
C GLU A 537 -3.41 -4.40 3.16
N LYS A 538 -4.74 -4.32 3.31
CA LYS A 538 -5.66 -5.43 3.02
C LYS A 538 -6.20 -5.43 1.59
N THR A 539 -6.33 -4.26 0.97
CA THR A 539 -7.01 -4.11 -0.33
C THR A 539 -6.06 -4.30 -1.51
N ILE A 540 -4.82 -3.81 -1.40
CA ILE A 540 -3.85 -3.77 -2.50
C ILE A 540 -3.57 -5.15 -3.11
N PRO A 541 -3.26 -6.22 -2.33
CA PRO A 541 -2.93 -7.52 -2.93
C PRO A 541 -4.04 -8.06 -3.83
N LEU A 542 -5.30 -7.89 -3.41
CA LEU A 542 -6.48 -8.32 -4.15
C LEU A 542 -6.75 -7.44 -5.37
N ALA A 543 -6.55 -6.12 -5.27
CA ALA A 543 -6.72 -5.18 -6.38
C ALA A 543 -5.71 -5.45 -7.51
N TYR A 544 -4.45 -5.75 -7.16
CA TYR A 544 -3.38 -6.09 -8.11
C TYR A 544 -3.51 -7.52 -8.68
N ALA A 545 -4.32 -8.39 -8.08
CA ALA A 545 -4.49 -9.78 -8.51
C ALA A 545 -5.02 -9.95 -9.95
N GLY A 546 -5.59 -8.90 -10.56
CA GLY A 546 -6.08 -8.91 -11.94
C GLY A 546 -7.26 -9.85 -12.20
N ARG A 547 -8.00 -10.21 -11.16
CA ARG A 547 -9.18 -11.08 -11.23
C ARG A 547 -10.40 -10.31 -11.79
N PRO A 548 -11.40 -10.97 -12.40
CA PRO A 548 -12.55 -10.31 -13.02
C PRO A 548 -13.47 -9.54 -12.06
N THR A 549 -13.13 -9.50 -10.77
CA THR A 549 -13.75 -8.67 -9.75
C THR A 549 -12.95 -7.38 -9.59
N HIS A 550 -13.53 -6.24 -9.98
CA HIS A 550 -12.84 -4.94 -9.99
C HIS A 550 -12.82 -4.31 -8.59
N MET A 551 -12.01 -4.85 -7.68
CA MET A 551 -11.60 -4.10 -6.49
C MET A 551 -10.49 -3.13 -6.90
N VAL A 552 -10.71 -1.83 -6.71
CA VAL A 552 -9.64 -0.84 -6.76
C VAL A 552 -9.04 -0.72 -5.36
N TYR A 553 -7.76 -0.38 -5.32
CA TYR A 553 -7.17 0.26 -4.14
C TYR A 553 -7.42 1.77 -4.26
N ASP A 554 -7.31 2.48 -3.15
CA ASP A 554 -7.53 3.93 -3.10
C ASP A 554 -6.18 4.63 -2.91
N PRO A 555 -5.53 5.10 -4.01
CA PRO A 555 -4.26 5.78 -3.93
C PRO A 555 -4.38 7.29 -4.01
N GLU A 556 -3.35 7.96 -3.51
CA GLU A 556 -3.03 9.35 -3.86
C GLU A 556 -4.21 10.33 -3.66
N GLY A 557 -5.07 10.12 -2.66
CA GLY A 557 -6.21 11.01 -2.37
C GLY A 557 -7.45 10.80 -3.24
N GLN A 558 -7.58 9.63 -3.88
CA GLN A 558 -8.78 9.23 -4.61
C GLN A 558 -9.42 8.00 -3.97
N ASN A 559 -10.72 8.09 -3.68
CA ASN A 559 -11.47 6.95 -3.15
C ASN A 559 -12.37 6.42 -4.27
N ARG A 560 -12.22 5.15 -4.65
CA ARG A 560 -12.99 4.51 -5.74
C ARG A 560 -12.83 5.25 -7.09
N GLY A 561 -11.67 5.87 -7.30
CA GLY A 561 -11.38 6.72 -8.46
C GLY A 561 -12.07 8.08 -8.46
N VAL A 562 -12.45 8.58 -7.28
CA VAL A 562 -13.11 9.87 -7.08
C VAL A 562 -12.18 10.78 -6.28
N ASP A 563 -11.84 11.95 -6.85
CA ASP A 563 -11.02 12.98 -6.19
C ASP A 563 -11.72 13.52 -4.93
N VAL A 564 -11.24 13.10 -3.76
CA VAL A 564 -11.77 13.57 -2.45
C VAL A 564 -11.09 14.84 -1.95
N GLY A 565 -10.08 15.36 -2.67
CA GLY A 565 -9.54 16.70 -2.45
C GLY A 565 -10.57 17.81 -2.72
N ILE A 566 -11.59 17.51 -3.54
CA ILE A 566 -12.74 18.39 -3.79
C ILE A 566 -13.90 18.00 -2.87
N ALA A 567 -14.17 18.81 -1.85
CA ALA A 567 -15.18 18.52 -0.83
C ALA A 567 -16.63 18.50 -1.34
N ALA A 568 -16.97 19.43 -2.24
CA ALA A 568 -18.33 19.66 -2.68
C ALA A 568 -18.67 18.77 -3.91
N PRO A 569 -19.71 17.91 -3.85
CA PRO A 569 -20.08 17.04 -4.98
C PRO A 569 -20.33 17.78 -6.29
N ALA A 570 -20.86 19.02 -6.22
CA ALA A 570 -21.09 19.85 -7.40
C ALA A 570 -19.78 20.32 -8.06
N GLU A 571 -18.78 20.70 -7.27
CA GLU A 571 -17.46 21.10 -7.77
C GLU A 571 -16.72 19.89 -8.34
N ARG A 572 -16.84 18.73 -7.68
CA ARG A 572 -16.23 17.49 -8.13
C ARG A 572 -16.79 17.07 -9.49
N ARG A 573 -18.10 17.17 -9.69
CA ARG A 573 -18.71 16.92 -11.01
C ARG A 573 -18.35 17.98 -12.06
N ALA A 574 -18.13 19.23 -11.64
CA ALA A 574 -17.64 20.25 -12.56
C ALA A 574 -16.22 19.94 -13.04
N ALA A 575 -15.38 19.35 -12.18
CA ALA A 575 -14.07 18.84 -12.54
C ALA A 575 -14.16 17.57 -13.40
N GLU A 576 -14.99 16.60 -13.01
CA GLU A 576 -15.21 15.34 -13.74
C GLU A 576 -16.70 15.10 -14.06
N PRO A 577 -17.16 15.57 -15.25
CA PRO A 577 -18.55 15.45 -15.65
C PRO A 577 -19.07 14.02 -15.81
N ALA A 578 -18.20 13.02 -15.95
CA ALA A 578 -18.61 11.62 -16.05
C ALA A 578 -19.02 11.01 -14.69
N LEU A 579 -18.75 11.68 -13.57
CA LEU A 579 -19.13 11.16 -12.25
C LEU A 579 -20.65 11.03 -12.09
N PRO A 580 -21.13 9.98 -11.37
CA PRO A 580 -22.54 9.78 -11.09
C PRO A 580 -23.23 10.98 -10.48
N ALA A 581 -24.53 11.11 -10.77
CA ALA A 581 -25.31 12.26 -10.37
C ALA A 581 -25.75 12.27 -8.89
N ASP A 582 -24.99 11.65 -8.00
CA ASP A 582 -25.38 11.36 -6.62
C ASP A 582 -24.76 12.38 -5.63
N PRO A 583 -25.58 13.17 -4.91
CA PRO A 583 -25.08 14.13 -3.92
C PRO A 583 -24.54 13.48 -2.64
N ASP A 584 -24.85 12.21 -2.39
CA ASP A 584 -24.39 11.43 -1.23
C ASP A 584 -23.18 10.55 -1.58
N LEU A 585 -22.57 10.74 -2.75
CA LEU A 585 -21.38 9.99 -3.15
C LEU A 585 -20.11 10.63 -2.58
N LEU A 586 -19.52 9.99 -1.56
CA LEU A 586 -18.25 10.40 -0.92
C LEU A 586 -18.22 11.91 -0.59
N PRO A 587 -19.20 12.44 0.16
CA PRO A 587 -19.19 13.84 0.54
C PRO A 587 -18.01 14.15 1.48
N GLY A 588 -17.58 15.41 1.50
CA GLY A 588 -16.42 15.84 2.28
C GLY A 588 -15.08 15.39 1.68
N THR A 589 -14.02 15.49 2.48
CA THR A 589 -12.63 15.25 2.06
C THR A 589 -11.94 14.13 2.83
N HIS A 590 -12.70 13.34 3.60
CA HIS A 590 -12.10 12.20 4.26
C HIS A 590 -11.63 11.17 3.23
N ASP A 591 -10.48 10.60 3.52
CA ASP A 591 -9.81 9.57 2.73
C ASP A 591 -9.57 8.35 3.63
N GLU A 592 -10.11 7.18 3.26
CA GLU A 592 -9.93 5.94 4.03
C GLU A 592 -8.48 5.50 4.13
N ASP A 593 -7.65 5.86 3.15
CA ASP A 593 -6.23 5.54 3.14
C ASP A 593 -5.38 6.56 3.92
N ALA A 594 -5.88 7.78 4.10
CA ALA A 594 -5.08 8.83 4.72
C ALA A 594 -4.72 8.53 6.18
N VAL A 595 -3.44 8.70 6.47
CA VAL A 595 -2.85 8.38 7.77
C VAL A 595 -2.80 9.59 8.71
N ASP A 596 -3.08 9.35 9.99
CA ASP A 596 -2.98 10.37 11.03
C ASP A 596 -1.52 10.74 11.30
N GLY A 597 -1.31 12.01 11.59
CA GLY A 597 -0.01 12.59 11.92
C GLY A 597 0.32 12.53 13.41
N PRO A 598 1.52 13.02 13.77
CA PRO A 598 1.99 13.03 15.14
C PRO A 598 1.20 14.04 16.00
N GLY A 599 0.71 13.64 17.17
CA GLY A 599 -0.03 14.48 18.09
C GLY A 599 -0.54 13.74 19.33
N ASP A 600 -0.76 14.49 20.42
CA ASP A 600 -1.18 13.94 21.73
C ASP A 600 -2.70 14.11 21.98
N ASP A 601 -3.38 14.98 21.22
CA ASP A 601 -4.75 15.47 21.53
C ASP A 601 -5.80 15.13 20.45
N ASP A 602 -5.42 14.36 19.42
CA ASP A 602 -6.25 14.01 18.24
C ASP A 602 -7.05 15.20 17.70
N THR A 603 -6.37 16.31 17.56
CA THR A 603 -7.00 17.53 17.06
C THR A 603 -7.29 17.37 15.57
N PRO A 604 -8.15 18.23 14.98
CA PRO A 604 -8.28 18.29 13.52
C PRO A 604 -6.96 18.54 12.78
N GLU A 605 -5.90 18.99 13.48
CA GLU A 605 -4.57 19.15 12.88
C GLU A 605 -3.78 17.82 12.78
N ASP A 606 -4.20 16.78 13.50
CA ASP A 606 -3.55 15.46 13.53
C ASP A 606 -4.24 14.46 12.57
N ILE A 607 -5.56 14.58 12.42
CA ILE A 607 -6.37 13.69 11.57
C ILE A 607 -6.00 13.83 10.09
N GLN A 608 -5.61 12.72 9.46
CA GLN A 608 -5.27 12.61 8.02
C GLN A 608 -4.15 13.59 7.58
N HIS A 609 -3.28 13.98 8.50
CA HIS A 609 -2.15 14.89 8.26
C HIS A 609 -0.79 14.25 8.59
N GLY A 610 -0.64 12.95 8.32
CA GLY A 610 0.57 12.16 8.58
C GLY A 610 1.66 12.22 7.51
N TYR A 611 1.62 13.21 6.62
CA TYR A 611 2.52 13.31 5.48
C TYR A 611 3.71 14.24 5.69
N LEU A 612 4.75 14.06 4.89
CA LEU A 612 5.97 14.87 4.89
C LEU A 612 5.69 16.37 4.73
N TRP A 613 4.76 16.74 3.84
CA TRP A 613 4.37 18.14 3.67
C TRP A 613 3.63 18.68 4.87
N ASP A 614 2.81 17.88 5.56
CA ASP A 614 2.09 18.33 6.74
C ASP A 614 3.06 18.59 7.90
N ALA A 615 4.08 17.77 8.07
CA ALA A 615 5.16 18.03 9.03
C ALA A 615 5.91 19.34 8.72
N ALA A 616 6.18 19.62 7.44
CA ALA A 616 6.76 20.89 7.01
C ALA A 616 5.84 22.09 7.25
N LEU A 617 4.55 21.97 6.93
CA LEU A 617 3.55 23.02 7.14
C LEU A 617 3.35 23.32 8.63
N ARG A 618 3.24 22.29 9.49
CA ARG A 618 3.18 22.43 10.95
C ARG A 618 4.40 23.18 11.51
N LYS A 619 5.58 23.00 10.89
CA LYS A 619 6.80 23.74 11.26
C LYS A 619 6.83 25.18 10.73
N GLY A 620 5.87 25.58 9.90
CA GLY A 620 5.84 26.89 9.25
C GLY A 620 6.81 27.01 8.07
N LEU A 621 7.22 25.88 7.48
CA LEU A 621 8.10 25.85 6.31
C LEU A 621 7.28 25.97 5.01
N GLY A 622 7.87 26.61 4.00
CA GLY A 622 7.27 26.69 2.67
C GLY A 622 7.35 25.34 1.94
N VAL A 623 6.24 24.91 1.36
CA VAL A 623 6.11 23.69 0.56
C VAL A 623 5.63 24.06 -0.85
N ARG A 624 6.14 23.37 -1.88
CA ARG A 624 5.63 23.49 -3.25
C ARG A 624 5.54 22.11 -3.90
N ASN A 625 4.40 21.84 -4.55
CA ASN A 625 4.10 20.56 -5.15
C ASN A 625 4.12 20.62 -6.68
N TYR A 626 4.85 19.67 -7.28
CA TYR A 626 4.94 19.42 -8.71
C TYR A 626 4.61 17.94 -8.97
N GLY A 627 3.32 17.61 -8.99
CA GLY A 627 2.83 16.32 -9.48
C GLY A 627 2.56 15.23 -8.43
N PHE A 628 2.69 15.48 -7.13
CA PHE A 628 2.27 14.52 -6.09
C PHE A 628 0.75 14.64 -5.85
N TYR A 629 0.06 13.52 -5.63
CA TYR A 629 -1.37 13.47 -5.27
C TYR A 629 -2.21 14.33 -6.22
N LEU A 630 -2.17 13.94 -7.50
CA LEU A 630 -3.06 14.46 -8.54
C LEU A 630 -4.12 13.40 -8.87
N ASP A 631 -5.26 13.83 -9.39
CA ASP A 631 -6.27 12.95 -10.00
C ASP A 631 -5.72 12.38 -11.31
N LEU A 632 -5.08 11.21 -11.20
CA LEU A 632 -4.39 10.55 -12.30
C LEU A 632 -5.35 10.00 -13.35
N SER A 633 -6.61 9.77 -12.98
CA SER A 633 -7.64 9.27 -13.89
C SER A 633 -7.93 10.23 -15.06
N ARG A 634 -7.48 11.48 -14.98
CA ARG A 634 -7.69 12.52 -15.99
C ARG A 634 -6.68 12.50 -17.13
N TYR A 635 -5.56 11.80 -16.94
CA TYR A 635 -4.53 11.64 -17.96
C TYR A 635 -4.84 10.37 -18.78
N GLY A 636 -4.34 10.26 -20.02
CA GLY A 636 -4.43 9.01 -20.81
C GLY A 636 -5.81 8.48 -21.25
N GLN A 637 -6.95 9.12 -20.94
CA GLN A 637 -8.26 8.58 -21.32
C GLN A 637 -8.51 8.53 -22.84
N ALA A 638 -8.80 7.33 -23.35
CA ALA A 638 -9.14 7.07 -24.75
C ALA A 638 -10.52 7.62 -25.18
N ASP A 639 -11.46 7.76 -24.24
CA ASP A 639 -12.78 8.35 -24.49
C ASP A 639 -12.72 9.87 -24.25
N ARG A 640 -12.43 10.61 -25.33
CA ARG A 640 -12.12 12.05 -25.37
C ARG A 640 -13.29 12.98 -24.99
N ASN A 641 -14.31 12.49 -24.29
CA ASN A 641 -15.58 13.20 -24.06
C ASN A 641 -15.69 13.88 -22.68
N ALA A 642 -14.71 13.71 -21.78
CA ALA A 642 -14.60 14.47 -20.53
C ALA A 642 -13.30 15.32 -20.55
N ALA A 643 -13.33 16.48 -21.20
CA ALA A 643 -12.31 17.53 -21.17
C ALA A 643 -10.82 17.07 -21.17
N PRO A 644 -10.25 16.67 -22.32
CA PRO A 644 -8.86 16.20 -22.39
C PRO A 644 -7.85 17.26 -21.94
N ILE A 645 -6.84 16.86 -21.16
CA ILE A 645 -5.74 17.73 -20.74
C ILE A 645 -4.72 17.82 -21.89
N PRO A 646 -4.59 18.97 -22.58
CA PRO A 646 -3.74 19.09 -23.77
C PRO A 646 -2.26 18.86 -23.43
N GLU A 647 -1.55 18.18 -24.33
CA GLU A 647 -0.09 17.96 -24.28
C GLU A 647 0.67 19.25 -24.65
N ASP A 648 0.45 20.32 -23.89
CA ASP A 648 1.04 21.62 -24.15
C ASP A 648 2.46 21.72 -23.54
N PRO A 649 3.49 22.08 -24.32
CA PRO A 649 4.86 22.23 -23.81
C PRO A 649 5.11 23.54 -23.03
N ASP A 650 4.14 24.47 -22.99
CA ASP A 650 4.19 25.74 -22.25
C ASP A 650 2.80 26.11 -21.67
N PRO A 651 2.25 25.28 -20.77
CA PRO A 651 0.90 25.46 -20.22
C PRO A 651 0.76 26.76 -19.43
N HIS A 652 1.84 27.24 -18.80
CA HIS A 652 1.84 28.53 -18.11
C HIS A 652 1.63 29.70 -19.08
N ALA A 653 2.34 29.77 -20.20
CA ALA A 653 2.18 30.85 -21.18
C ALA A 653 0.76 30.91 -21.78
N HIS A 654 0.11 29.75 -21.88
CA HIS A 654 -1.25 29.64 -22.40
C HIS A 654 -2.33 29.69 -21.30
N HIS A 655 -1.95 29.85 -20.03
CA HIS A 655 -2.86 29.82 -18.88
C HIS A 655 -3.72 28.54 -18.80
N LEU A 656 -3.15 27.40 -19.20
CA LEU A 656 -3.83 26.11 -19.24
C LEU A 656 -3.57 25.33 -17.95
N ARG A 657 -4.63 25.09 -17.17
CA ARG A 657 -4.55 24.20 -16.01
C ARG A 657 -4.37 22.75 -16.50
N VAL A 658 -3.29 22.12 -16.06
CA VAL A 658 -2.95 20.73 -16.37
C VAL A 658 -2.67 19.87 -15.12
N ALA A 659 -2.79 20.46 -13.92
CA ALA A 659 -2.72 19.76 -12.63
C ALA A 659 -4.06 19.81 -11.88
N PHE A 660 -4.50 18.68 -11.36
CA PHE A 660 -5.74 18.51 -10.60
C PHE A 660 -5.42 17.80 -9.28
N PRO A 661 -5.09 18.53 -8.21
CA PRO A 661 -4.65 17.95 -6.95
C PRO A 661 -5.80 17.31 -6.17
N SER A 662 -5.58 16.08 -5.73
CA SER A 662 -6.53 15.23 -4.99
C SER A 662 -6.32 15.23 -3.48
N ASN A 663 -5.27 15.89 -2.99
CA ASN A 663 -5.09 16.15 -1.56
C ASN A 663 -5.42 17.62 -1.23
N PRO A 664 -6.32 17.89 -0.26
CA PRO A 664 -6.79 19.24 0.03
C PRO A 664 -5.68 20.17 0.58
N ARG A 665 -4.66 19.62 1.24
CA ARG A 665 -3.52 20.37 1.79
C ARG A 665 -2.51 20.75 0.71
N LEU A 666 -2.31 19.88 -0.28
CA LEU A 666 -1.46 20.15 -1.43
C LEU A 666 -2.14 21.00 -2.50
N ALA A 667 -3.46 21.03 -2.56
CA ALA A 667 -4.21 21.77 -3.57
C ALA A 667 -3.77 23.25 -3.74
N PRO A 668 -3.67 24.08 -2.67
CA PRO A 668 -3.20 25.46 -2.82
C PRO A 668 -1.69 25.58 -3.06
N LEU A 669 -0.94 24.48 -2.92
CA LEU A 669 0.52 24.44 -3.02
C LEU A 669 1.00 23.82 -4.34
N THR A 670 0.08 23.32 -5.16
CA THR A 670 0.37 22.66 -6.43
C THR A 670 0.57 23.68 -7.54
N ASP A 671 1.56 23.48 -8.40
CA ASP A 671 1.66 24.27 -9.64
C ASP A 671 0.56 23.82 -10.62
N PRO A 672 -0.43 24.66 -10.95
CA PRO A 672 -1.50 24.28 -11.86
C PRO A 672 -1.01 23.97 -13.28
N TYR A 673 0.23 24.34 -13.62
CA TYR A 673 0.83 24.18 -14.94
C TYR A 673 1.73 22.93 -15.02
N PHE A 674 2.01 22.24 -13.92
CA PHE A 674 2.84 21.04 -13.93
C PHE A 674 2.00 19.79 -14.24
N ARG A 675 2.25 19.14 -15.39
CA ARG A 675 1.51 17.95 -15.83
C ARG A 675 1.83 16.72 -14.98
N GLY A 676 0.80 16.00 -14.54
CA GLY A 676 0.92 14.73 -13.80
C GLY A 676 1.41 13.54 -14.62
N PHE A 677 1.13 12.34 -14.11
CA PHE A 677 1.50 11.05 -14.71
C PHE A 677 0.93 10.93 -16.13
N ASP A 678 1.82 10.90 -17.13
CA ASP A 678 1.47 10.72 -18.53
C ASP A 678 2.71 10.36 -19.34
N ASN A 679 2.86 9.08 -19.69
CA ASN A 679 4.00 8.56 -20.46
C ASN A 679 3.98 8.98 -21.94
N ALA A 680 2.93 9.65 -22.43
CA ALA A 680 2.97 10.26 -23.75
C ALA A 680 3.78 11.57 -23.76
N PHE A 681 3.90 12.24 -22.61
CA PHE A 681 4.48 13.58 -22.49
C PHE A 681 5.89 13.51 -21.87
N PRO A 682 6.94 14.10 -22.48
CA PRO A 682 8.31 14.08 -21.95
C PRO A 682 8.53 14.71 -20.56
N ASP A 683 9.30 14.04 -19.71
CA ASP A 683 9.78 14.56 -18.42
C ASP A 683 10.71 15.76 -18.62
N THR A 684 11.46 15.83 -19.73
CA THR A 684 12.24 17.03 -20.07
C THR A 684 11.35 18.27 -20.21
N LEU A 685 10.11 18.13 -20.69
CA LEU A 685 9.14 19.23 -20.77
C LEU A 685 8.53 19.55 -19.39
N ARG A 686 8.30 18.54 -18.54
CA ARG A 686 7.89 18.78 -17.15
C ARG A 686 8.93 19.56 -16.36
N VAL A 687 10.20 19.17 -16.49
CA VAL A 687 11.31 19.88 -15.84
C VAL A 687 11.51 21.26 -16.43
N ARG A 688 11.15 21.51 -17.70
CA ARG A 688 11.11 22.87 -18.25
C ARG A 688 10.07 23.74 -17.54
N GLU A 689 8.86 23.24 -17.30
CA GLU A 689 7.83 23.96 -16.55
C GLU A 689 8.26 24.20 -15.09
N TRP A 690 8.76 23.16 -14.41
CA TRP A 690 9.35 23.32 -13.08
C TRP A 690 10.45 24.39 -13.07
N ARG A 691 11.31 24.38 -14.10
CA ARG A 691 12.43 25.32 -14.23
C ARG A 691 11.97 26.76 -14.38
N ARG A 692 10.85 27.01 -15.09
CA ARG A 692 10.24 28.34 -15.21
C ARG A 692 9.98 28.94 -13.83
N GLU A 693 9.32 28.20 -12.94
CA GLU A 693 9.03 28.68 -11.60
C GLU A 693 10.28 28.72 -10.70
N PHE A 694 11.16 27.72 -10.81
CA PHE A 694 12.44 27.70 -10.10
C PHE A 694 13.28 28.95 -10.42
N ASP A 695 13.37 29.38 -11.68
CA ASP A 695 14.10 30.59 -12.07
C ASP A 695 13.48 31.85 -11.45
N ALA A 696 12.15 31.90 -11.30
CA ALA A 696 11.49 32.97 -10.55
C ALA A 696 11.90 32.95 -9.07
N TYR A 697 12.00 31.77 -8.44
CA TYR A 697 12.52 31.64 -7.08
C TYR A 697 13.99 32.03 -6.96
N VAL A 698 14.82 31.73 -7.95
CA VAL A 698 16.23 32.18 -7.99
C VAL A 698 16.30 33.70 -8.04
N ALA A 699 15.48 34.33 -8.89
CA ALA A 699 15.44 35.78 -9.04
C ALA A 699 14.96 36.49 -7.76
N ASN A 700 13.94 35.96 -7.09
CA ASN A 700 13.33 36.62 -5.92
C ASN A 700 13.93 36.18 -4.56
N GLY A 701 14.72 35.12 -4.51
CA GLY A 701 15.35 34.64 -3.28
C GLY A 701 14.42 33.89 -2.33
N ARG A 702 13.33 33.29 -2.82
CA ARG A 702 12.26 32.66 -2.01
C ARG A 702 11.97 31.19 -2.37
N LEU A 703 12.99 30.39 -2.66
CA LEU A 703 12.78 28.95 -2.86
C LEU A 703 12.10 28.32 -1.62
N PRO A 704 11.06 27.49 -1.78
CA PRO A 704 10.43 26.76 -0.69
C PRO A 704 11.42 25.86 0.05
N ALA A 705 11.17 25.56 1.33
CA ALA A 705 12.03 24.68 2.10
C ALA A 705 11.88 23.21 1.66
N LEU A 706 10.69 22.82 1.19
CA LEU A 706 10.40 21.50 0.62
C LEU A 706 9.77 21.68 -0.77
N SER A 707 10.32 21.01 -1.77
CA SER A 707 9.71 20.87 -3.10
C SER A 707 9.53 19.41 -3.44
N LEU A 708 8.31 19.02 -3.81
CA LEU A 708 7.93 17.66 -4.20
C LEU A 708 7.83 17.59 -5.72
N VAL A 709 8.50 16.63 -6.37
CA VAL A 709 8.55 16.55 -7.84
C VAL A 709 8.37 15.11 -8.31
N ARG A 710 7.34 14.85 -9.12
CA ARG A 710 7.12 13.53 -9.76
C ARG A 710 7.70 13.53 -11.18
N LEU A 711 8.47 12.49 -11.53
CA LEU A 711 8.99 12.25 -12.89
C LEU A 711 8.92 10.74 -13.18
N MET A 712 8.20 10.32 -14.22
CA MET A 712 7.73 8.94 -14.36
C MET A 712 8.02 8.28 -15.70
N HIS A 713 8.83 8.89 -16.58
CA HIS A 713 9.14 8.26 -17.87
C HIS A 713 9.94 6.95 -17.76
N ASP A 714 10.47 6.64 -16.59
CA ASP A 714 10.97 5.31 -16.24
C ASP A 714 9.87 4.26 -16.05
N HIS A 715 8.59 4.60 -15.85
CA HIS A 715 7.46 3.64 -15.92
C HIS A 715 7.30 3.06 -17.33
N MET A 716 7.50 3.91 -18.34
CA MET A 716 7.37 3.66 -19.77
C MET A 716 5.94 3.40 -20.26
N GLY A 717 5.68 3.66 -21.55
CA GLY A 717 4.40 3.33 -22.16
C GLY A 717 3.96 4.28 -23.26
N SER A 718 2.69 4.18 -23.66
CA SER A 718 2.07 5.09 -24.65
C SER A 718 2.85 5.22 -25.98
N PHE A 719 3.59 4.18 -26.39
CA PHE A 719 4.50 4.23 -27.54
C PHE A 719 3.85 4.64 -28.87
N ALA A 720 2.54 4.45 -29.02
CA ALA A 720 1.80 4.85 -30.21
C ALA A 720 1.44 6.35 -30.25
N THR A 721 1.40 7.01 -29.09
CA THR A 721 0.89 8.38 -28.91
C THR A 721 1.91 9.31 -28.28
N ALA A 722 3.05 8.80 -27.80
CA ALA A 722 4.10 9.61 -27.21
C ALA A 722 4.62 10.67 -28.19
N ILE A 723 4.79 11.88 -27.66
CA ILE A 723 5.17 13.05 -28.46
C ILE A 723 6.68 13.27 -28.47
N ASP A 724 7.11 14.23 -29.29
CA ASP A 724 8.52 14.61 -29.48
C ASP A 724 9.47 13.47 -29.88
N GLY A 725 8.94 12.32 -30.31
CA GLY A 725 9.72 11.13 -30.66
C GLY A 725 10.34 10.45 -29.43
N VAL A 726 9.79 10.63 -28.23
CA VAL A 726 10.20 9.93 -27.00
C VAL A 726 9.31 8.70 -26.81
N ASP A 727 9.39 7.76 -27.74
CA ASP A 727 8.35 6.76 -28.02
C ASP A 727 8.85 5.31 -27.98
N THR A 728 9.96 5.06 -27.28
CA THR A 728 10.52 3.73 -27.02
C THR A 728 11.03 3.64 -25.57
N PRO A 729 11.12 2.43 -24.97
CA PRO A 729 11.69 2.22 -23.64
C PRO A 729 13.05 2.90 -23.44
N GLU A 730 13.98 2.76 -24.39
CA GLU A 730 15.31 3.37 -24.30
C GLU A 730 15.25 4.91 -24.28
N LEU A 731 14.32 5.50 -25.03
CA LEU A 731 14.18 6.96 -25.12
C LEU A 731 13.45 7.54 -23.91
N GLN A 732 12.42 6.88 -23.40
CA GLN A 732 11.71 7.31 -22.20
C GLN A 732 12.61 7.21 -20.97
N GLN A 733 13.35 6.11 -20.79
CA GLN A 733 14.33 5.99 -19.69
C GLN A 733 15.44 7.04 -19.79
N ALA A 734 15.95 7.31 -21.01
CA ALA A 734 16.95 8.35 -21.22
C ALA A 734 16.40 9.76 -20.95
N ASP A 735 15.13 10.02 -21.26
CA ASP A 735 14.46 11.28 -20.99
C ASP A 735 14.28 11.52 -19.49
N ASN A 736 13.85 10.50 -18.74
CA ASN A 736 13.75 10.55 -17.27
C ASN A 736 15.13 10.84 -16.62
N ASP A 737 16.18 10.11 -17.03
CA ASP A 737 17.57 10.34 -16.59
C ASP A 737 18.02 11.78 -16.84
N TYR A 738 17.77 12.29 -18.05
CA TYR A 738 18.17 13.64 -18.43
C TYR A 738 17.35 14.72 -17.72
N ALA A 739 16.05 14.50 -17.51
CA ALA A 739 15.16 15.41 -16.79
C ALA A 739 15.62 15.60 -15.34
N VAL A 740 15.91 14.51 -14.62
CA VAL A 740 16.50 14.59 -13.26
C VAL A 740 17.84 15.32 -13.31
N GLY A 741 18.71 14.99 -14.27
CA GLY A 741 19.99 15.66 -14.45
C GLY A 741 19.87 17.17 -14.70
N LEU A 742 18.87 17.61 -15.47
CA LEU A 742 18.58 19.02 -15.73
C LEU A 742 18.16 19.78 -14.46
N LEU A 743 17.33 19.17 -13.63
CA LEU A 743 16.92 19.71 -12.34
C LEU A 743 18.14 19.87 -11.41
N VAL A 744 18.95 18.82 -11.26
CA VAL A 744 20.19 18.86 -10.45
C VAL A 744 21.14 19.95 -10.96
N GLN A 745 21.32 20.04 -12.28
CA GLN A 745 22.12 21.08 -12.90
C GLN A 745 21.58 22.49 -12.61
N ALA A 746 20.26 22.69 -12.61
CA ALA A 746 19.63 23.97 -12.32
C ALA A 746 20.01 24.45 -10.91
N VAL A 747 19.89 23.57 -9.92
CA VAL A 747 20.26 23.85 -8.53
C VAL A 747 21.76 24.14 -8.43
N ALA A 748 22.61 23.30 -9.03
CA ALA A 748 24.07 23.42 -8.99
C ALA A 748 24.59 24.74 -9.58
N ARG A 749 23.82 25.38 -10.47
CA ARG A 749 24.15 26.67 -11.11
C ARG A 749 23.43 27.87 -10.49
N SER A 750 22.61 27.64 -9.48
CA SER A 750 21.83 28.69 -8.81
C SER A 750 22.52 29.23 -7.57
N ARG A 751 21.96 30.31 -7.00
CA ARG A 751 22.34 30.83 -5.68
C ARG A 751 22.04 29.87 -4.53
N TYR A 752 21.25 28.82 -4.75
CA TYR A 752 20.87 27.83 -3.74
C TYR A 752 21.81 26.62 -3.68
N ARG A 753 22.83 26.56 -4.56
CA ARG A 753 23.81 25.46 -4.67
C ARG A 753 24.32 24.98 -3.30
N ASP A 754 24.65 25.90 -2.40
CA ASP A 754 25.33 25.57 -1.14
C ASP A 754 24.37 25.31 0.03
N SER A 755 23.05 25.36 -0.23
CA SER A 755 21.99 25.25 0.78
C SER A 755 20.83 24.32 0.37
N THR A 756 20.97 23.55 -0.70
CA THR A 756 19.93 22.64 -1.19
C THR A 756 20.46 21.22 -1.32
N LEU A 757 19.73 20.26 -0.77
CA LEU A 757 19.93 18.83 -1.03
C LEU A 757 18.78 18.30 -1.91
N ILE A 758 19.12 17.38 -2.81
CA ILE A 758 18.18 16.72 -3.72
C ILE A 758 18.18 15.23 -3.37
N PHE A 759 17.00 14.69 -3.10
CA PHE A 759 16.76 13.28 -2.80
C PHE A 759 15.90 12.69 -3.92
N VAL A 760 16.28 11.51 -4.41
CA VAL A 760 15.61 10.83 -5.52
C VAL A 760 15.48 9.35 -5.16
N LEU A 761 14.29 8.79 -5.33
CA LEU A 761 14.01 7.35 -5.24
C LEU A 761 12.89 6.97 -6.22
N GLU A 762 12.67 5.68 -6.40
CA GLU A 762 11.42 5.15 -6.93
C GLU A 762 10.35 5.03 -5.83
N ASP A 763 9.07 5.12 -6.16
CA ASP A 763 7.97 4.77 -5.27
C ASP A 763 7.99 3.28 -4.88
N ASP A 764 8.27 2.41 -5.84
CA ASP A 764 8.50 0.97 -5.69
C ASP A 764 9.63 0.48 -6.66
N ALA A 765 10.03 -0.79 -6.54
CA ALA A 765 11.05 -1.37 -7.43
C ALA A 765 10.47 -1.97 -8.74
N GLN A 766 9.16 -1.96 -8.91
CA GLN A 766 8.38 -2.83 -9.80
C GLN A 766 8.68 -4.32 -9.64
N ASP A 767 7.96 -5.13 -10.40
CA ASP A 767 8.28 -6.52 -10.71
C ASP A 767 9.52 -6.67 -11.65
N GLY A 768 10.52 -5.80 -11.50
CA GLY A 768 11.79 -5.89 -12.20
C GLY A 768 12.71 -6.93 -11.55
N PRO A 769 13.66 -7.54 -12.29
CA PRO A 769 14.58 -8.52 -11.71
C PRO A 769 15.66 -7.82 -10.87
N ASP A 770 15.91 -8.33 -9.67
CA ASP A 770 17.06 -7.95 -8.83
C ASP A 770 17.70 -9.21 -8.22
N HIS A 771 19.04 -9.22 -8.14
CA HIS A 771 19.75 -10.40 -7.64
C HIS A 771 19.81 -10.51 -6.12
N VAL A 772 19.47 -9.46 -5.38
CA VAL A 772 19.53 -9.39 -3.90
C VAL A 772 18.11 -9.49 -3.32
N ASP A 773 17.20 -8.63 -3.73
CA ASP A 773 15.86 -8.46 -3.13
C ASP A 773 14.92 -7.78 -4.13
N GLY A 774 13.68 -8.27 -4.27
CA GLY A 774 12.70 -7.68 -5.18
C GLY A 774 12.32 -6.23 -4.88
N HIS A 775 12.61 -5.71 -3.69
CA HIS A 775 12.41 -4.30 -3.33
C HIS A 775 13.65 -3.42 -3.57
N ARG A 776 14.80 -4.01 -3.95
CA ARG A 776 16.04 -3.25 -4.10
C ARG A 776 15.96 -2.38 -5.35
N SER A 777 16.17 -1.09 -5.16
CA SER A 777 15.91 -0.06 -6.15
C SER A 777 17.01 1.00 -6.18
N THR A 778 16.92 1.94 -7.12
CA THR A 778 17.85 3.06 -7.18
C THR A 778 17.45 4.19 -6.23
N ALA A 779 18.45 4.82 -5.64
CA ALA A 779 18.29 6.04 -4.85
C ALA A 779 19.50 6.94 -5.02
N TYR A 780 19.27 8.26 -5.02
CA TYR A 780 20.31 9.26 -5.20
C TYR A 780 20.15 10.41 -4.21
N VAL A 781 21.28 10.85 -3.63
CA VAL A 781 21.34 12.07 -2.84
C VAL A 781 22.43 12.96 -3.43
N VAL A 782 22.08 14.20 -3.79
CA VAL A 782 22.99 15.12 -4.49
C VAL A 782 22.95 16.50 -3.85
N GLY A 783 24.11 17.12 -3.68
CA GLY A 783 24.25 18.49 -3.21
C GLY A 783 25.49 18.69 -2.35
N PRO A 784 25.57 19.79 -1.58
CA PRO A 784 26.70 20.07 -0.71
C PRO A 784 26.73 19.08 0.45
N TYR A 785 27.93 18.76 0.93
CA TYR A 785 28.22 17.84 2.04
C TYR A 785 27.95 16.36 1.76
N VAL A 786 27.39 15.99 0.60
CA VAL A 786 27.31 14.59 0.18
C VAL A 786 28.71 14.10 -0.17
N ARG A 787 29.09 12.91 0.30
CA ARG A 787 30.38 12.28 -0.03
C ARG A 787 30.50 12.05 -1.53
N HIS A 788 31.73 12.05 -2.02
CA HIS A 788 32.04 11.75 -3.41
C HIS A 788 32.76 10.40 -3.52
N HIS A 789 32.46 9.67 -4.61
CA HIS A 789 33.04 8.37 -4.96
C HIS A 789 33.01 7.35 -3.82
N ALA A 790 31.93 7.33 -3.03
CA ALA A 790 31.77 6.40 -1.91
C ALA A 790 30.75 5.31 -2.24
N VAL A 791 31.04 4.07 -1.82
CA VAL A 791 30.05 2.97 -1.82
C VAL A 791 29.53 2.81 -0.40
N ILE A 792 28.22 2.84 -0.24
CA ILE A 792 27.54 2.66 1.04
C ILE A 792 26.59 1.46 0.91
N SER A 793 27.04 0.33 1.48
CA SER A 793 26.27 -0.92 1.52
C SER A 793 25.45 -1.11 2.79
N THR A 794 25.38 -0.07 3.63
CA THR A 794 24.41 0.00 4.73
C THR A 794 23.01 -0.18 4.14
N ARG A 795 22.23 -1.11 4.69
CA ARG A 795 20.84 -1.30 4.28
C ARG A 795 20.05 -0.06 4.68
N TYR A 796 19.54 0.66 3.69
CA TYR A 796 18.65 1.80 3.89
C TYR A 796 17.34 1.55 3.16
N THR A 797 16.28 2.18 3.62
CA THR A 797 14.96 2.09 3.01
C THR A 797 14.36 3.47 2.77
N THR A 798 13.20 3.52 2.11
CA THR A 798 12.38 4.75 1.98
C THR A 798 12.19 5.45 3.32
N VAL A 799 11.96 4.70 4.40
CA VAL A 799 11.83 5.23 5.78
C VAL A 799 13.08 5.97 6.23
N ASN A 800 14.28 5.44 5.97
CA ASN A 800 15.53 6.13 6.33
C ASN A 800 15.73 7.42 5.51
N MET A 801 15.25 7.46 4.26
CA MET A 801 15.33 8.65 3.42
C MET A 801 14.43 9.76 3.98
N LEU A 802 13.17 9.45 4.28
CA LEU A 802 12.23 10.40 4.89
C LEU A 802 12.76 10.91 6.23
N ARG A 803 13.21 10.00 7.09
CA ARG A 803 13.89 10.34 8.35
C ARG A 803 15.04 11.33 8.16
N THR A 804 15.84 11.16 7.11
CA THR A 804 16.96 12.05 6.81
C THR A 804 16.49 13.43 6.36
N ILE A 805 15.45 13.50 5.52
CA ILE A 805 14.84 14.75 5.08
C ILE A 805 14.27 15.52 6.27
N GLU A 806 13.55 14.83 7.16
CA GLU A 806 12.95 15.42 8.35
C GLU A 806 14.01 16.05 9.25
N ASP A 807 15.07 15.29 9.55
CA ASP A 807 16.17 15.74 10.40
C ASP A 807 16.91 16.94 9.78
N ILE A 808 17.07 16.99 8.46
CA ILE A 808 17.69 18.11 7.75
C ILE A 808 16.81 19.37 7.81
N LEU A 809 15.50 19.24 7.60
CA LEU A 809 14.56 20.35 7.64
C LEU A 809 14.21 20.79 9.07
N GLY A 810 14.48 19.94 10.06
CA GLY A 810 14.10 20.17 11.46
C GLY A 810 12.59 20.17 11.67
N ILE A 811 11.88 19.40 10.84
CA ILE A 811 10.46 19.08 11.00
C ILE A 811 10.33 17.88 11.95
N ASP A 812 9.11 17.59 12.37
CA ASP A 812 8.84 16.42 13.21
C ASP A 812 8.82 15.14 12.38
N HIS A 813 9.04 14.00 13.04
CA HIS A 813 8.82 12.68 12.45
C HIS A 813 7.33 12.46 12.19
N LEU A 814 7.01 11.62 11.23
CA LEU A 814 5.66 11.37 10.74
C LEU A 814 4.95 10.36 11.63
N ASN A 815 5.62 9.27 11.98
CA ASN A 815 5.03 8.15 12.70
C ASN A 815 6.10 7.31 13.44
N VAL A 816 5.75 6.14 13.97
CA VAL A 816 6.69 5.27 14.71
C VAL A 816 7.80 4.68 13.81
N ASN A 817 7.54 4.45 12.53
CA ASN A 817 8.49 3.83 11.61
C ASN A 817 9.71 4.71 11.36
N ASP A 818 9.56 6.02 11.22
CA ASP A 818 10.66 6.95 10.98
C ASP A 818 11.23 7.55 12.28
N ALA A 819 10.40 7.73 13.31
CA ALA A 819 10.82 8.31 14.60
C ALA A 819 11.93 7.52 15.30
N TYR A 820 12.00 6.19 15.12
CA TYR A 820 13.01 5.33 15.76
C TYR A 820 14.04 4.73 14.79
N GLN A 821 14.07 5.21 13.54
CA GLN A 821 15.08 4.79 12.57
C GLN A 821 16.29 5.73 12.55
N ARG A 822 17.42 5.19 12.10
CA ARG A 822 18.66 5.96 11.95
C ARG A 822 18.58 6.80 10.65
N PRO A 823 18.98 8.09 10.66
CA PRO A 823 19.16 8.85 9.43
C PRO A 823 20.37 8.35 8.63
N MET A 824 20.39 8.59 7.31
CA MET A 824 21.42 8.16 6.36
C MET A 824 22.73 8.98 6.47
N THR A 825 23.27 9.09 7.68
CA THR A 825 24.41 9.98 8.01
C THR A 825 25.71 9.59 7.35
N ASP A 826 25.85 8.31 6.97
CA ASP A 826 27.04 7.78 6.30
C ASP A 826 27.25 8.40 4.89
N LEU A 827 26.20 9.02 4.33
CA LEU A 827 26.26 9.75 3.06
C LEU A 827 27.03 11.07 3.14
N PHE A 828 27.25 11.62 4.33
CA PHE A 828 27.71 13.00 4.47
C PHE A 828 29.15 13.13 4.98
N ASP A 829 29.82 14.17 4.51
CA ASP A 829 31.09 14.71 5.02
C ASP A 829 31.03 16.23 4.95
N LEU A 830 31.04 16.91 6.11
CA LEU A 830 30.94 18.37 6.20
C LEU A 830 32.11 19.12 5.53
N ARG A 831 33.20 18.41 5.20
CA ARG A 831 34.33 18.94 4.43
C ARG A 831 34.03 18.99 2.93
N GLN A 832 33.11 18.16 2.42
CA GLN A 832 32.75 18.05 1.01
C GLN A 832 31.76 19.14 0.60
N LYS A 833 32.19 20.40 0.60
CA LYS A 833 31.32 21.54 0.21
C LYS A 833 31.18 21.73 -1.29
N ASP A 834 32.26 21.45 -2.00
CA ASP A 834 32.33 21.71 -3.42
C ASP A 834 31.73 20.59 -4.23
N TRP A 835 30.62 20.89 -4.89
CA TRP A 835 29.97 20.00 -5.83
C TRP A 835 29.61 20.74 -7.11
N ARG A 836 29.58 20.04 -8.23
CA ARG A 836 29.12 20.55 -9.52
C ARG A 836 28.40 19.42 -10.22
N PHE A 837 27.38 19.79 -10.99
CA PHE A 837 26.69 18.85 -11.84
C PHE A 837 26.44 19.50 -13.20
N THR A 838 26.58 18.71 -14.27
CA THR A 838 26.22 19.12 -15.62
C THR A 838 25.47 17.96 -16.23
N ALA A 839 24.23 18.24 -16.63
CA ALA A 839 23.36 17.24 -17.23
C ALA A 839 23.97 16.79 -18.57
N ILE A 840 23.94 15.48 -18.80
CA ILE A 840 24.47 14.84 -20.00
C ILE A 840 23.27 14.24 -20.75
N PRO A 841 22.83 14.79 -21.89
CA PRO A 841 21.82 14.11 -22.67
C PRO A 841 22.41 12.80 -23.20
N SER A 842 21.69 11.69 -23.01
CA SER A 842 22.06 10.42 -23.64
C SER A 842 22.21 10.60 -25.16
N ALA A 843 23.13 9.86 -25.76
CA ALA A 843 23.31 9.87 -27.20
C ALA A 843 22.02 9.46 -27.95
N TYR A 844 21.15 8.65 -27.31
CA TYR A 844 19.86 8.23 -27.86
C TYR A 844 18.89 9.39 -28.05
N LEU A 845 18.86 10.36 -27.14
CA LEU A 845 17.93 11.49 -27.20
C LEU A 845 18.14 12.39 -28.42
N TYR A 846 19.32 12.37 -29.05
CA TYR A 846 19.54 13.11 -30.30
C TYR A 846 18.77 12.56 -31.51
N ALA A 847 18.03 11.47 -31.36
CA ALA A 847 17.06 10.97 -32.33
C ALA A 847 15.66 11.58 -32.18
N THR A 848 15.41 12.36 -31.12
CA THR A 848 14.10 12.94 -30.79
C THR A 848 14.01 14.41 -31.21
N HIS A 849 12.84 15.02 -30.97
CA HIS A 849 12.58 16.45 -31.19
C HIS A 849 12.80 17.29 -29.91
N LEU A 850 13.36 16.69 -28.85
CA LEU A 850 13.58 17.37 -27.59
C LEU A 850 14.55 18.56 -27.72
N PRO A 851 14.41 19.58 -26.85
CA PRO A 851 15.28 20.76 -26.78
C PRO A 851 16.69 20.42 -26.25
N LEU A 852 17.56 19.82 -27.06
CA LEU A 852 18.89 19.38 -26.61
C LEU A 852 20.01 20.39 -26.91
N PRO A 853 21.04 20.48 -26.06
CA PRO A 853 22.23 21.26 -26.38
C PRO A 853 22.97 20.67 -27.60
N PRO A 854 23.73 21.49 -28.35
CA PRO A 854 24.52 20.99 -29.49
C PRO A 854 25.43 19.84 -29.10
N ARG A 855 25.51 18.82 -29.96
CA ARG A 855 26.32 17.64 -29.71
C ARG A 855 27.81 18.02 -29.72
N ARG A 856 28.53 17.66 -28.63
CA ARG A 856 29.95 18.03 -28.46
C ARG A 856 30.91 17.30 -29.40
N GLN A 857 30.51 16.15 -29.96
CA GLN A 857 31.32 15.35 -30.90
C GLN A 857 30.44 14.77 -32.00
N ALA A 858 31.01 14.59 -33.20
CA ALA A 858 30.38 13.90 -34.34
C ALA A 858 30.34 12.37 -34.14
N ALA A 859 29.79 11.91 -33.02
CA ALA A 859 29.52 10.50 -32.78
C ALA A 859 28.24 10.06 -33.53
N LEU A 860 28.10 8.78 -33.85
CA LEU A 860 26.87 8.25 -34.42
C LEU A 860 25.74 8.33 -33.38
N THR A 861 24.54 8.75 -33.78
CA THR A 861 23.34 8.63 -32.93
C THR A 861 22.95 7.16 -32.88
N PRO A 862 23.03 6.49 -31.71
CA PRO A 862 22.52 5.13 -31.58
C PRO A 862 21.02 5.12 -31.86
N ARG A 863 20.52 4.00 -32.36
CA ARG A 863 19.09 3.78 -32.54
C ARG A 863 18.59 2.87 -31.43
N SER A 864 17.36 3.09 -30.98
CA SER A 864 16.63 2.11 -30.19
C SER A 864 16.60 0.76 -30.92
N THR A 865 16.55 -0.32 -30.15
CA THR A 865 16.60 -1.70 -30.66
C THR A 865 15.42 -1.98 -31.58
N HIS A 866 14.26 -1.42 -31.23
CA HIS A 866 13.03 -1.42 -32.03
C HIS A 866 12.46 0.01 -32.13
N ASP A 867 11.68 0.27 -33.18
CA ASP A 867 11.00 1.55 -33.37
C ASP A 867 9.63 1.60 -32.66
N ALA A 868 9.03 2.79 -32.60
CA ALA A 868 7.72 3.01 -32.00
C ALA A 868 6.61 2.14 -32.60
N THR A 869 6.69 1.83 -33.90
CA THR A 869 5.69 0.99 -34.57
C THR A 869 5.75 -0.43 -34.05
N TRP A 870 6.95 -0.99 -33.87
CA TRP A 870 7.14 -2.30 -33.27
C TRP A 870 6.63 -2.34 -31.84
N TRP A 871 6.97 -1.35 -31.01
CA TRP A 871 6.52 -1.31 -29.61
C TRP A 871 5.00 -1.17 -29.52
N ALA A 872 4.40 -0.26 -30.28
CA ALA A 872 2.94 -0.11 -30.36
C ALA A 872 2.22 -1.39 -30.81
N LEU A 873 2.82 -2.16 -31.73
CA LEU A 873 2.30 -3.46 -32.14
C LEU A 873 2.51 -4.52 -31.05
N ALA A 874 3.65 -4.53 -30.37
CA ALA A 874 3.98 -5.50 -29.33
C ALA A 874 3.09 -5.33 -28.09
N THR A 875 2.71 -4.09 -27.78
CA THR A 875 1.83 -3.74 -26.66
C THR A 875 0.40 -3.43 -27.09
N ALA A 876 -0.01 -3.89 -28.26
CA ALA A 876 -1.36 -3.61 -28.76
C ALA A 876 -2.42 -4.21 -27.81
N GLY A 877 -3.31 -3.35 -27.29
CA GLY A 877 -4.36 -3.73 -26.35
C GLY A 877 -3.98 -3.60 -24.88
N TYR A 878 -2.77 -3.10 -24.57
CA TYR A 878 -2.44 -2.66 -23.21
C TYR A 878 -3.18 -1.36 -22.90
N ASP A 879 -3.60 -1.20 -21.65
CA ASP A 879 -4.26 -0.01 -21.16
C ASP A 879 -3.23 0.93 -20.54
N TRP A 880 -2.96 2.05 -21.21
CA TRP A 880 -2.02 3.08 -20.79
C TRP A 880 -2.73 4.29 -20.15
N SER A 881 -4.03 4.18 -19.88
CA SER A 881 -4.84 5.31 -19.42
C SER A 881 -4.53 5.75 -17.98
N GLN A 882 -3.92 4.88 -17.19
CA GLN A 882 -3.54 5.13 -15.81
C GLN A 882 -2.34 4.23 -15.47
N GLU A 883 -1.55 4.63 -14.48
CA GLU A 883 -0.52 3.79 -13.86
C GLU A 883 -1.06 2.39 -13.52
N ASP A 884 -0.18 1.39 -13.67
CA ASP A 884 -0.40 -0.01 -13.28
C ASP A 884 -1.62 -0.74 -13.87
N ARG A 885 -2.31 -0.15 -14.86
CA ARG A 885 -3.36 -0.83 -15.63
C ARG A 885 -2.82 -1.89 -16.60
N ILE A 886 -1.51 -1.85 -16.87
CA ILE A 886 -0.85 -2.80 -17.75
C ILE A 886 -0.57 -4.14 -17.03
N PRO A 887 -0.45 -5.25 -17.79
CA PRO A 887 0.05 -6.50 -17.23
C PRO A 887 1.57 -6.38 -16.95
N ALA A 888 1.96 -5.84 -15.79
CA ALA A 888 3.34 -5.49 -15.43
C ALA A 888 4.36 -6.63 -15.68
N VAL A 889 4.04 -7.85 -15.24
CA VAL A 889 4.87 -9.05 -15.45
C VAL A 889 5.18 -9.28 -16.94
N ALA A 890 4.14 -9.22 -17.77
CA ALA A 890 4.25 -9.43 -19.22
C ALA A 890 5.03 -8.28 -19.87
N PHE A 891 4.84 -7.06 -19.37
CA PHE A 891 5.52 -5.89 -19.86
C PHE A 891 7.02 -5.93 -19.59
N ASN A 892 7.45 -6.27 -18.37
CA ASN A 892 8.88 -6.39 -18.03
C ASN A 892 9.60 -7.45 -18.89
N GLN A 893 8.94 -8.57 -19.19
CA GLN A 893 9.48 -9.56 -20.12
C GLN A 893 9.56 -9.04 -21.56
N LEU A 894 8.54 -8.29 -21.99
CA LEU A 894 8.52 -7.69 -23.32
C LEU A 894 9.62 -6.64 -23.45
N VAL A 895 9.87 -5.84 -22.41
CA VAL A 895 11.00 -4.90 -22.33
C VAL A 895 12.31 -5.66 -22.52
N TRP A 896 12.56 -6.69 -21.72
CA TRP A 896 13.77 -7.52 -21.87
C TRP A 896 13.92 -8.11 -23.27
N GLN A 897 12.84 -8.70 -23.82
CA GLN A 897 12.86 -9.28 -25.16
C GLN A 897 13.10 -8.22 -26.23
N GLY A 898 12.50 -7.04 -26.11
CA GLY A 898 12.70 -5.94 -27.05
C GLY A 898 14.11 -5.37 -27.00
N LEU A 899 14.77 -5.38 -25.84
CA LEU A 899 16.15 -4.89 -25.68
C LEU A 899 17.20 -5.94 -26.10
N TYR A 900 16.96 -7.23 -25.84
CA TYR A 900 17.98 -8.28 -26.04
C TYR A 900 17.62 -9.36 -27.07
N GLY A 901 16.45 -9.31 -27.68
CA GLY A 901 15.98 -10.28 -28.66
C GLY A 901 15.83 -11.68 -28.06
N ASN A 902 16.61 -12.65 -28.56
CA ASN A 902 16.50 -14.06 -28.16
C ASN A 902 17.25 -14.42 -26.87
N ARG A 903 17.79 -13.43 -26.15
CA ARG A 903 18.45 -13.69 -24.86
C ARG A 903 17.41 -14.20 -23.86
N ALA A 904 17.71 -15.32 -23.21
CA ALA A 904 16.84 -15.83 -22.14
C ALA A 904 16.64 -14.76 -21.08
N TYR A 905 15.39 -14.62 -20.60
CA TYR A 905 15.09 -13.79 -19.43
C TYR A 905 15.96 -14.25 -18.24
N PRO A 906 16.40 -13.35 -17.36
CA PRO A 906 17.19 -13.71 -16.21
C PRO A 906 16.56 -14.86 -15.39
N SER A 907 17.40 -15.63 -14.69
CA SER A 907 16.96 -16.67 -13.77
C SER A 907 17.77 -16.58 -12.48
N ARG A 908 17.27 -17.17 -11.38
CA ARG A 908 18.05 -17.28 -10.13
C ARG A 908 19.42 -17.87 -10.43
N ARG A 909 20.48 -17.09 -10.18
CA ARG A 909 21.85 -17.61 -10.11
C ARG A 909 21.81 -18.80 -9.19
N GLY A 910 22.35 -19.93 -9.63
CA GLY A 910 22.46 -21.12 -8.80
C GLY A 910 23.12 -20.73 -7.49
N MET A 911 22.34 -20.75 -6.40
CA MET A 911 22.91 -20.78 -5.06
C MET A 911 23.83 -22.00 -5.07
N ARG A 912 25.13 -21.79 -4.88
CA ARG A 912 25.96 -22.90 -4.41
C ARG A 912 25.31 -23.36 -3.13
N ALA A 913 24.87 -24.61 -3.12
CA ALA A 913 24.46 -25.28 -1.90
C ALA A 913 25.71 -25.42 -1.05
N ASP A 914 25.88 -24.51 -0.09
CA ASP A 914 26.79 -24.68 1.05
C ASP A 914 25.99 -24.43 2.33
#